data_AF-V2WWZ5-F1
#
_entry.id   AF-V2WWZ5-F1
#
_cell.length_a   1.000
_cell.length_b   1.000
_cell.length_c   1.000
_cell.angle_alpha   90.00
_cell.angle_beta   90.00
_cell.angle_gamma   90.00
#
_symmetry.space_group_name_H-M   'P 1'
#
loop_
_entity.id
_entity.type
_entity.pdbx_description
1 polymer ?
#
loop_
_entity_poly.entity_id
_entity_poly.type
_entity_poly.pdbx_seq_one_letter_code
_entity_poly.pdbx_strand_id
1 'polypeptide(L)'
;MFNGSKGAIVHGDAHNTVGRDQNVNAYEVHGSMTNVYNNGGISENLDDPISLETLSMLAQKAAANACYDSEQRFPPPNCHPGTRTQILKKLGEWIEDDSKATKVFWLHGTAGIGKSAIAQNLAEAYMGRKVAATFFFSRNDSTRDKLEPFVASLVYQFCKPNSPLRPALGPIIMEIIRADPNIFRTSFESQFEKLIVEPWSKIRITELDSLPNTIIVDGLDECIKHPSQERLLGIIHRFTAARRIPGSSMSWTFLICSRPEPQIRDIFDDFGTILGNFDVNSSDEAYWDIHKYFTDQFAILRKKHRRALHHEGTSWPSDDAFDKLISRADRQFIFATTVIKFLDTRDERPQDRLETVLRIYVDHGIDSPYSDLDLLYHQILSTCKSWEKVRPVLRLLINSHHPADSDGDTYRGDISWRSSEMIALLLHLKQGEVETILSRLHSVLRIPEDVHHDIHTAHASFTEFLSDPNRSRQHHAPHMSKSEYYDCVATLLLHTLSTLKPHYPLYHPQSDFTTTFSLRWDVYCREIESPSLDLLAALSGFDPYPFVAACMFYGFNLYFLLWGRVIKWAKSFGESTQHFVEIWESFLQGFCIAFPSTVSQHKAIWWTFKWERELFDGYDLAESQKVLLQKLYSAREATLAWKGHALLIPLGNNHGMLPEGWVVTCVKRTNGEVFRRVSGALMDNHGQLFKDIQNDTCKTVLGNWIKEDDLIQIKCLMKQRRKVFFPESLSDSDSSFAKSAAYRKPLPNLSQSLPSPPQSLPDASQSPPESPPYLPPGTSGQAVDQSDTSHCCQCCVIS
;
A
#
# COMPACT_ATOMS: atom_id res chain seq x y z
N MET A 1 -63.55 -13.84 -17.64
CA MET A 1 -64.48 -13.34 -16.61
C MET A 1 -63.69 -12.61 -15.53
N PHE A 2 -64.34 -11.82 -14.68
CA PHE A 2 -63.70 -10.86 -13.77
C PHE A 2 -63.36 -11.43 -12.38
N ASN A 3 -62.63 -10.61 -11.60
CA ASN A 3 -62.27 -10.71 -10.18
C ASN A 3 -61.06 -11.63 -9.82
N GLY A 4 -60.15 -11.20 -8.93
CA GLY A 4 -60.05 -9.86 -8.35
C GLY A 4 -58.99 -9.69 -7.24
N SER A 5 -58.12 -8.70 -7.44
CA SER A 5 -57.40 -7.89 -6.43
C SER A 5 -57.09 -8.46 -5.03
N LYS A 6 -55.79 -8.53 -4.71
CA LYS A 6 -55.23 -7.98 -3.46
C LYS A 6 -53.73 -7.71 -3.63
N GLY A 7 -53.34 -6.43 -3.58
CA GLY A 7 -51.93 -6.03 -3.53
C GLY A 7 -51.43 -6.02 -2.09
N ALA A 8 -50.17 -6.43 -1.87
CA ALA A 8 -49.51 -6.32 -0.57
C ALA A 8 -48.80 -4.98 -0.47
N ILE A 9 -49.18 -4.14 0.50
CA ILE A 9 -48.47 -2.91 0.85
C ILE A 9 -47.43 -3.27 1.91
N VAL A 10 -46.14 -3.15 1.57
CA VAL A 10 -45.05 -3.40 2.52
C VAL A 10 -44.81 -2.13 3.34
N HIS A 11 -45.28 -2.13 4.59
CA HIS A 11 -44.91 -1.12 5.58
C HIS A 11 -43.55 -1.50 6.19
N GLY A 12 -42.48 -0.82 5.76
CA GLY A 12 -41.15 -0.93 6.37
C GLY A 12 -41.03 -0.06 7.61
N ASP A 13 -41.40 -0.59 8.78
CA ASP A 13 -41.09 0.05 10.07
C ASP A 13 -39.67 -0.30 10.51
N ALA A 14 -38.82 0.72 10.67
CA ALA A 14 -37.40 0.56 10.93
C ALA A 14 -37.09 0.47 12.44
N HIS A 15 -36.96 -0.76 12.96
CA HIS A 15 -36.39 -1.03 14.28
C HIS A 15 -35.45 -2.25 14.26
N ASN A 16 -34.14 -1.98 14.36
CA ASN A 16 -33.10 -3.01 14.50
C ASN A 16 -33.07 -3.56 15.94
N THR A 17 -33.07 -4.89 16.08
CA THR A 17 -32.59 -5.60 17.27
C THR A 17 -32.02 -6.95 16.86
N VAL A 18 -30.79 -7.25 17.28
CA VAL A 18 -30.07 -8.48 16.89
C VAL A 18 -30.55 -9.67 17.72
N GLY A 19 -30.88 -10.79 17.06
CA GLY A 19 -31.43 -12.00 17.69
C GLY A 19 -31.06 -13.28 16.94
N ARG A 20 -30.17 -14.06 17.55
CA ARG A 20 -29.55 -15.32 17.12
C ARG A 20 -30.43 -16.42 16.49
N ASP A 21 -29.71 -17.30 15.78
CA ASP A 21 -29.93 -18.74 15.55
C ASP A 21 -31.20 -19.20 14.78
N GLN A 22 -30.97 -19.82 13.62
CA GLN A 22 -31.85 -20.86 13.09
C GLN A 22 -31.10 -21.83 12.16
N ASN A 23 -31.17 -23.13 12.47
CA ASN A 23 -30.66 -24.19 11.60
C ASN A 23 -31.51 -24.30 10.35
N VAL A 24 -30.89 -24.33 9.17
CA VAL A 24 -31.58 -24.68 7.92
C VAL A 24 -31.65 -26.21 7.81
N ASN A 25 -32.85 -26.77 7.94
CA ASN A 25 -33.07 -28.19 7.63
C ASN A 25 -32.88 -28.44 6.13
N ALA A 26 -32.15 -29.49 5.79
CA ALA A 26 -31.99 -29.92 4.40
C ALA A 26 -33.31 -30.48 3.85
N TYR A 27 -33.63 -30.11 2.61
CA TYR A 27 -34.63 -30.79 1.79
C TYR A 27 -33.93 -31.37 0.56
N GLU A 28 -33.88 -32.69 0.48
CA GLU A 28 -33.33 -33.39 -0.68
C GLU A 28 -34.25 -33.24 -1.89
N VAL A 29 -33.66 -32.98 -3.06
CA VAL A 29 -34.37 -33.08 -4.35
C VAL A 29 -33.56 -34.00 -5.26
N HIS A 30 -34.01 -35.25 -5.38
CA HIS A 30 -33.48 -36.17 -6.39
C HIS A 30 -33.91 -35.71 -7.79
N GLY A 31 -32.95 -35.50 -8.68
CA GLY A 31 -33.19 -35.04 -10.05
C GLY A 31 -32.01 -35.30 -10.98
N SER A 32 -31.68 -36.57 -11.23
CA SER A 32 -30.59 -36.92 -12.15
C SER A 32 -31.03 -36.81 -13.61
N MET A 33 -30.32 -35.98 -14.39
CA MET A 33 -30.23 -36.10 -15.85
C MET A 33 -28.79 -35.83 -16.31
N THR A 34 -27.98 -36.88 -16.36
CA THR A 34 -26.66 -36.87 -16.99
C THR A 34 -26.79 -36.73 -18.52
N ASN A 35 -26.01 -35.84 -19.14
CA ASN A 35 -25.72 -35.86 -20.57
C ASN A 35 -24.20 -35.82 -20.77
N VAL A 36 -23.68 -36.75 -21.57
CA VAL A 36 -22.25 -37.09 -21.61
C VAL A 36 -21.50 -36.25 -22.66
N TYR A 37 -20.37 -35.65 -22.28
CA TYR A 37 -19.36 -35.17 -23.23
C TYR A 37 -17.98 -35.75 -22.92
N ASN A 38 -17.47 -36.55 -23.85
CA ASN A 38 -16.19 -37.24 -23.72
C ASN A 38 -15.19 -36.64 -24.72
N ASN A 39 -14.34 -35.71 -24.29
CA ASN A 39 -13.10 -35.32 -24.99
C ASN A 39 -12.26 -34.34 -24.14
N GLY A 40 -11.15 -34.83 -23.57
CA GLY A 40 -10.24 -34.01 -22.75
C GLY A 40 -10.76 -33.79 -21.32
N GLY A 41 -9.94 -34.09 -20.32
CA GLY A 41 -10.36 -34.09 -18.91
C GLY A 41 -10.43 -32.70 -18.28
N ILE A 42 -11.47 -31.93 -18.59
CA ILE A 42 -11.86 -30.76 -17.77
C ILE A 42 -12.52 -31.29 -16.48
N SER A 43 -12.13 -30.75 -15.32
CA SER A 43 -12.84 -31.03 -14.06
C SER A 43 -14.21 -30.35 -14.11
N GLU A 44 -15.28 -31.15 -14.30
CA GLU A 44 -16.67 -30.66 -14.21
C GLU A 44 -17.04 -30.24 -12.77
N ASN A 45 -16.32 -30.75 -11.77
CA ASN A 45 -16.57 -30.45 -10.36
C ASN A 45 -15.83 -29.17 -9.92
N LEU A 46 -16.48 -28.02 -10.08
CA LEU A 46 -15.96 -26.71 -9.64
C LEU A 46 -15.82 -26.53 -8.12
N ASP A 47 -16.27 -27.52 -7.33
CA ASP A 47 -16.10 -27.60 -5.88
C ASP A 47 -14.94 -28.53 -5.48
N ASP A 48 -14.14 -29.02 -6.44
CA ASP A 48 -12.90 -29.75 -6.15
C ASP A 48 -11.84 -28.83 -5.49
N PRO A 49 -10.92 -29.36 -4.66
CA PRO A 49 -9.95 -28.55 -3.91
C PRO A 49 -9.04 -27.66 -4.78
N ILE A 50 -8.69 -28.09 -5.99
CA ILE A 50 -7.84 -27.36 -6.93
C ILE A 50 -8.64 -26.24 -7.60
N SER A 51 -9.91 -26.50 -7.92
CA SER A 51 -10.86 -25.48 -8.39
C SER A 51 -11.12 -24.41 -7.31
N LEU A 52 -11.21 -24.80 -6.04
CA LEU A 52 -11.32 -23.88 -4.89
C LEU A 52 -10.03 -23.06 -4.67
N GLU A 53 -8.85 -23.68 -4.80
CA GLU A 53 -7.55 -22.97 -4.76
C GLU A 53 -7.44 -21.94 -5.90
N THR A 54 -7.83 -22.33 -7.12
CA THR A 54 -7.85 -21.43 -8.30
C THR A 54 -8.83 -20.26 -8.09
N LEU A 55 -10.00 -20.51 -7.51
CA LEU A 55 -10.97 -19.48 -7.14
C LEU A 55 -10.45 -18.54 -6.03
N SER A 56 -9.66 -19.05 -5.09
CA SER A 56 -8.98 -18.24 -4.06
C SER A 56 -7.91 -17.33 -4.67
N MET A 57 -7.08 -17.84 -5.60
CA MET A 57 -6.10 -17.02 -6.33
C MET A 57 -6.80 -15.89 -7.12
N LEU A 58 -7.91 -16.20 -7.79
CA LEU A 58 -8.74 -15.24 -8.49
C LEU A 58 -9.34 -14.18 -7.54
N ALA A 59 -9.88 -14.60 -6.39
CA ALA A 59 -10.41 -13.70 -5.37
C ALA A 59 -9.35 -12.74 -4.80
N GLN A 60 -8.11 -13.19 -4.65
CA GLN A 60 -7.00 -12.33 -4.18
C GLN A 60 -6.61 -11.23 -5.18
N LYS A 61 -6.92 -11.41 -6.48
CA LYS A 61 -6.70 -10.43 -7.56
C LYS A 61 -7.94 -9.56 -7.84
N ALA A 62 -9.11 -9.96 -7.39
CA ALA A 62 -10.34 -9.19 -7.51
C ALA A 62 -10.42 -8.06 -6.47
N ALA A 63 -10.99 -6.92 -6.87
CA ALA A 63 -11.47 -5.88 -5.98
C ALA A 63 -12.89 -6.26 -5.52
N ALA A 64 -13.00 -7.09 -4.47
CA ALA A 64 -14.30 -7.54 -3.96
C ALA A 64 -15.22 -6.36 -3.57
N ASN A 65 -14.62 -5.25 -3.10
CA ASN A 65 -15.28 -3.99 -2.77
C ASN A 65 -15.78 -3.17 -3.99
N ALA A 66 -15.48 -3.59 -5.23
CA ALA A 66 -16.05 -3.02 -6.45
C ALA A 66 -17.36 -3.69 -6.90
N CYS A 67 -17.80 -4.77 -6.24
CA CYS A 67 -19.06 -5.45 -6.57
C CYS A 67 -20.28 -4.70 -5.99
N TYR A 68 -21.46 -4.86 -6.60
CA TYR A 68 -22.71 -4.25 -6.12
C TYR A 68 -23.11 -4.68 -4.70
N ASP A 69 -22.71 -5.89 -4.28
CA ASP A 69 -23.04 -6.60 -3.03
C ASP A 69 -21.99 -6.45 -1.92
N SER A 70 -21.07 -5.49 -2.03
CA SER A 70 -20.00 -5.24 -1.05
C SER A 70 -20.48 -4.52 0.21
N GLU A 71 -20.13 -5.05 1.38
CA GLU A 71 -20.34 -4.40 2.70
C GLU A 71 -19.58 -3.07 2.81
N GLN A 72 -18.39 -2.95 2.20
CA GLN A 72 -17.62 -1.69 2.10
C GLN A 72 -18.32 -0.61 1.24
N ARG A 73 -19.48 -0.91 0.66
CA ARG A 73 -20.36 0.06 0.00
C ARG A 73 -21.60 0.40 0.82
N PHE A 74 -21.85 -0.26 1.96
CA PHE A 74 -23.05 -0.08 2.78
C PHE A 74 -23.10 1.31 3.48
N PRO A 75 -24.30 1.94 3.62
CA PRO A 75 -25.46 1.72 2.75
C PRO A 75 -25.13 2.14 1.31
N PRO A 76 -25.49 1.33 0.30
CA PRO A 76 -25.13 1.62 -1.08
C PRO A 76 -25.85 2.88 -1.59
N PRO A 77 -25.29 3.57 -2.60
CA PRO A 77 -25.99 4.68 -3.23
C PRO A 77 -27.23 4.12 -3.93
N ASN A 78 -28.43 4.48 -3.49
CA ASN A 78 -29.69 4.03 -4.07
C ASN A 78 -30.61 5.23 -4.37
N CYS A 79 -31.44 5.12 -5.41
CA CYS A 79 -32.39 6.17 -5.76
C CYS A 79 -33.49 6.27 -4.69
N HIS A 80 -33.89 7.50 -4.34
CA HIS A 80 -34.94 7.72 -3.35
C HIS A 80 -36.28 7.12 -3.85
N PRO A 81 -37.10 6.45 -3.02
CA PRO A 81 -38.29 5.74 -3.48
C PRO A 81 -39.25 6.62 -4.29
N GLY A 82 -39.50 6.25 -5.54
CA GLY A 82 -40.34 7.03 -6.47
C GLY A 82 -39.61 8.15 -7.22
N THR A 83 -38.28 8.20 -7.18
CA THR A 83 -37.44 9.08 -8.01
C THR A 83 -36.74 8.30 -9.14
N ARG A 84 -36.17 9.00 -10.13
CA ARG A 84 -35.45 8.46 -11.30
C ARG A 84 -36.23 7.43 -12.11
N THR A 85 -37.55 7.46 -11.99
CA THR A 85 -38.44 6.41 -12.53
C THR A 85 -38.41 6.33 -14.05
N GLN A 86 -38.16 7.43 -14.75
CA GLN A 86 -38.11 7.45 -16.21
C GLN A 86 -36.78 6.89 -16.73
N ILE A 87 -35.65 7.29 -16.13
CA ILE A 87 -34.33 6.75 -16.48
C ILE A 87 -34.24 5.26 -16.11
N LEU A 88 -34.65 4.88 -14.90
CA LEU A 88 -34.61 3.48 -14.45
C LEU A 88 -35.45 2.58 -15.37
N LYS A 89 -36.63 3.06 -15.79
CA LYS A 89 -37.45 2.36 -16.79
C LYS A 89 -36.71 2.24 -18.14
N LYS A 90 -36.24 3.34 -18.71
CA LYS A 90 -35.56 3.37 -20.02
C LYS A 90 -34.34 2.44 -20.07
N LEU A 91 -33.53 2.43 -19.01
CA LEU A 91 -32.36 1.57 -18.90
C LEU A 91 -32.73 0.12 -18.62
N GLY A 92 -33.78 -0.14 -17.84
CA GLY A 92 -34.34 -1.48 -17.66
C GLY A 92 -34.87 -2.08 -18.96
N GLU A 93 -35.64 -1.32 -19.74
CA GLU A 93 -36.10 -1.70 -21.09
C GLU A 93 -34.91 -1.99 -22.02
N TRP A 94 -33.84 -1.18 -21.98
CA TRP A 94 -32.61 -1.47 -22.74
C TRP A 94 -31.88 -2.74 -22.25
N ILE A 95 -31.84 -3.02 -20.95
CA ILE A 95 -31.23 -4.25 -20.41
C ILE A 95 -32.03 -5.49 -20.86
N GLU A 96 -33.37 -5.42 -20.89
CA GLU A 96 -34.23 -6.55 -21.26
C GLU A 96 -34.38 -6.79 -22.76
N ASP A 97 -34.20 -5.79 -23.62
CA ASP A 97 -34.25 -5.95 -25.08
C ASP A 97 -33.05 -6.77 -25.60
N ASP A 98 -33.19 -8.07 -25.78
CA ASP A 98 -32.15 -8.92 -26.37
C ASP A 98 -31.90 -8.65 -27.86
N SER A 99 -32.81 -7.96 -28.55
CA SER A 99 -32.67 -7.57 -29.96
C SER A 99 -31.84 -6.30 -30.17
N LYS A 100 -31.44 -5.62 -29.08
CA LYS A 100 -30.74 -4.33 -29.08
C LYS A 100 -29.56 -4.27 -30.07
N ALA A 101 -29.63 -3.31 -30.99
CA ALA A 101 -28.52 -3.00 -31.90
C ALA A 101 -27.35 -2.33 -31.15
N THR A 102 -27.65 -1.52 -30.15
CA THR A 102 -26.67 -0.91 -29.25
C THR A 102 -26.12 -1.95 -28.27
N LYS A 103 -24.79 -2.09 -28.22
CA LYS A 103 -24.08 -3.01 -27.33
C LYS A 103 -23.44 -2.30 -26.14
N VAL A 104 -23.32 -0.97 -26.21
CA VAL A 104 -22.84 -0.14 -25.10
C VAL A 104 -23.85 0.97 -24.85
N PHE A 105 -24.12 1.27 -23.59
CA PHE A 105 -24.95 2.40 -23.17
C PHE A 105 -24.14 3.30 -22.24
N TRP A 106 -24.01 4.57 -22.59
CA TRP A 106 -23.28 5.57 -21.79
C TRP A 106 -24.25 6.50 -21.03
N LEU A 107 -24.29 6.36 -19.71
CA LEU A 107 -25.06 7.21 -18.81
C LEU A 107 -24.14 8.30 -18.24
N HIS A 108 -24.21 9.52 -18.79
CA HIS A 108 -23.33 10.61 -18.39
C HIS A 108 -24.05 11.75 -17.66
N GLY A 109 -23.26 12.60 -17.02
CA GLY A 109 -23.77 13.76 -16.27
C GLY A 109 -22.71 14.30 -15.29
N THR A 110 -23.03 15.39 -14.59
CA THR A 110 -22.13 16.03 -13.60
C THR A 110 -21.88 15.14 -12.37
N ALA A 111 -21.03 15.62 -11.46
CA ALA A 111 -20.82 14.98 -10.16
C ALA A 111 -22.11 15.05 -9.31
N GLY A 112 -22.42 14.01 -8.54
CA GLY A 112 -23.50 14.07 -7.55
C GLY A 112 -24.94 14.09 -8.08
N ILE A 113 -25.16 13.95 -9.38
CA ILE A 113 -26.49 13.93 -10.01
C ILE A 113 -27.25 12.59 -9.84
N GLY A 114 -26.59 11.55 -9.32
CA GLY A 114 -27.19 10.26 -8.98
C GLY A 114 -26.85 9.07 -9.88
N LYS A 115 -25.86 9.18 -10.78
CA LYS A 115 -25.46 8.10 -11.72
C LYS A 115 -25.23 6.75 -11.02
N SER A 116 -24.40 6.72 -9.98
CA SER A 116 -24.10 5.53 -9.19
C SER A 116 -25.32 4.90 -8.52
N ALA A 117 -26.31 5.72 -8.17
CA ALA A 117 -27.57 5.26 -7.59
C ALA A 117 -28.52 4.65 -8.62
N ILE A 118 -28.45 5.11 -9.87
CA ILE A 118 -29.14 4.48 -11.00
C ILE A 118 -28.44 3.15 -11.33
N ALA A 119 -27.11 3.14 -11.39
CA ALA A 119 -26.31 1.93 -11.64
C ALA A 119 -26.51 0.84 -10.56
N GLN A 120 -26.58 1.22 -9.28
CA GLN A 120 -26.87 0.29 -8.18
C GLN A 120 -28.29 -0.27 -8.24
N ASN A 121 -29.32 0.59 -8.39
CA ASN A 121 -30.70 0.14 -8.54
C ASN A 121 -30.87 -0.86 -9.70
N LEU A 122 -30.15 -0.66 -10.81
CA LEU A 122 -30.15 -1.59 -11.95
C LEU A 122 -29.33 -2.86 -11.67
N ALA A 123 -28.22 -2.78 -10.94
CA ALA A 123 -27.51 -3.99 -10.49
C ALA A 123 -28.42 -4.86 -9.60
N GLU A 124 -29.03 -4.27 -8.57
CA GLU A 124 -29.94 -4.96 -7.63
C GLU A 124 -31.16 -5.57 -8.33
N ALA A 125 -31.73 -4.91 -9.35
CA ALA A 125 -32.92 -5.40 -10.07
C ALA A 125 -32.64 -6.44 -11.17
N TYR A 126 -31.39 -6.57 -11.65
CA TYR A 126 -31.05 -7.38 -12.83
C TYR A 126 -29.90 -8.40 -12.65
N MET A 127 -29.21 -8.41 -11.50
CA MET A 127 -28.10 -9.35 -11.23
C MET A 127 -28.52 -10.82 -11.40
N GLY A 128 -27.66 -11.63 -12.01
CA GLY A 128 -27.89 -13.04 -12.35
C GLY A 128 -28.89 -13.26 -13.49
N ARG A 129 -29.90 -12.40 -13.66
CA ARG A 129 -30.96 -12.54 -14.68
C ARG A 129 -30.59 -11.93 -16.04
N LYS A 130 -29.97 -10.75 -16.03
CA LYS A 130 -29.46 -10.06 -17.24
C LYS A 130 -28.09 -9.42 -17.00
N VAL A 131 -27.87 -8.87 -15.80
CA VAL A 131 -26.55 -8.38 -15.37
C VAL A 131 -25.72 -9.54 -14.84
N ALA A 132 -24.53 -9.71 -15.39
CA ALA A 132 -23.59 -10.79 -15.09
C ALA A 132 -22.56 -10.43 -14.01
N ALA A 133 -22.14 -9.16 -14.02
CA ALA A 133 -21.12 -8.63 -13.13
C ALA A 133 -21.21 -7.10 -13.08
N THR A 134 -20.61 -6.54 -12.03
CA THR A 134 -20.54 -5.10 -11.75
C THR A 134 -19.12 -4.70 -11.43
N PHE A 135 -18.74 -3.47 -11.78
CA PHE A 135 -17.51 -2.83 -11.28
C PHE A 135 -17.79 -1.36 -10.98
N PHE A 136 -17.84 -1.02 -9.69
CA PHE A 136 -17.94 0.35 -9.21
C PHE A 136 -16.54 0.87 -8.86
N PHE A 137 -15.99 1.74 -9.72
CA PHE A 137 -14.76 2.48 -9.44
C PHE A 137 -14.97 3.48 -8.28
N SER A 138 -13.88 3.96 -7.68
CA SER A 138 -13.90 4.99 -6.63
C SER A 138 -12.52 5.64 -6.46
N ARG A 139 -12.37 6.94 -6.73
CA ARG A 139 -11.09 7.69 -6.50
C ARG A 139 -10.67 7.66 -5.03
N ASN A 140 -11.64 7.48 -4.13
CA ASN A 140 -11.46 7.39 -2.68
C ASN A 140 -10.92 6.01 -2.20
N ASP A 141 -10.71 5.02 -3.08
CA ASP A 141 -10.43 3.63 -2.67
C ASP A 141 -9.41 2.95 -3.60
N SER A 142 -8.20 2.70 -3.09
CA SER A 142 -7.04 2.35 -3.91
C SER A 142 -7.02 0.91 -4.46
N THR A 143 -8.07 0.11 -4.21
CA THR A 143 -8.27 -1.17 -4.89
C THR A 143 -9.18 -1.03 -6.11
N ARG A 144 -9.85 0.11 -6.30
CA ARG A 144 -10.83 0.39 -7.37
C ARG A 144 -10.74 1.81 -7.94
N ASP A 145 -9.58 2.45 -7.78
CA ASP A 145 -9.14 3.63 -8.53
C ASP A 145 -8.31 3.25 -9.79
N LYS A 146 -8.06 1.95 -9.97
CA LYS A 146 -7.18 1.31 -10.96
C LYS A 146 -7.95 0.36 -11.87
N LEU A 147 -7.43 0.14 -13.08
CA LEU A 147 -7.97 -0.84 -14.05
C LEU A 147 -7.40 -2.24 -13.82
N GLU A 148 -6.23 -2.30 -13.19
CA GLU A 148 -5.45 -3.50 -12.92
C GLU A 148 -6.25 -4.69 -12.31
N PRO A 149 -7.21 -4.50 -11.37
CA PRO A 149 -8.05 -5.60 -10.86
C PRO A 149 -9.37 -5.82 -11.63
N PHE A 150 -9.70 -5.01 -12.65
CA PHE A 150 -11.00 -5.00 -13.31
C PHE A 150 -11.40 -6.38 -13.88
N VAL A 151 -10.52 -6.98 -14.71
CA VAL A 151 -10.81 -8.28 -15.34
C VAL A 151 -10.99 -9.38 -14.29
N ALA A 152 -10.06 -9.48 -13.32
CA ALA A 152 -10.17 -10.45 -12.23
C ALA A 152 -11.47 -10.30 -11.43
N SER A 153 -11.97 -9.07 -11.25
CA SER A 153 -13.21 -8.79 -10.50
C SER A 153 -14.48 -9.22 -11.23
N LEU A 154 -14.53 -9.05 -12.56
CA LEU A 154 -15.63 -9.55 -13.39
C LEU A 154 -15.61 -11.08 -13.46
N VAL A 155 -14.44 -11.65 -13.74
CA VAL A 155 -14.20 -13.09 -13.85
C VAL A 155 -14.51 -13.81 -12.52
N TYR A 156 -14.19 -13.19 -11.37
CA TYR A 156 -14.60 -13.69 -10.06
C TYR A 156 -16.13 -13.73 -9.90
N GLN A 157 -16.86 -12.69 -10.33
CA GLN A 157 -18.33 -12.67 -10.29
C GLN A 157 -18.94 -13.74 -11.21
N PHE A 158 -18.35 -14.01 -12.38
CA PHE A 158 -18.79 -15.11 -13.26
C PHE A 158 -18.59 -16.49 -12.60
N CYS A 159 -17.57 -16.64 -11.74
CA CYS A 159 -17.24 -17.90 -11.07
C CYS A 159 -17.82 -18.06 -9.65
N LYS A 160 -18.45 -17.04 -9.05
CA LYS A 160 -19.11 -17.13 -7.71
C LYS A 160 -20.11 -18.32 -7.67
N PRO A 161 -20.24 -19.06 -6.55
CA PRO A 161 -21.15 -20.22 -6.44
C PRO A 161 -22.61 -19.98 -6.85
N ASN A 162 -23.12 -18.77 -6.62
CA ASN A 162 -24.47 -18.33 -6.95
C ASN A 162 -24.62 -17.70 -8.34
N SER A 163 -23.57 -17.70 -9.17
CA SER A 163 -23.58 -17.11 -10.51
C SER A 163 -24.15 -18.08 -11.55
N PRO A 164 -25.20 -17.73 -12.32
CA PRO A 164 -25.69 -18.56 -13.42
C PRO A 164 -24.67 -18.80 -14.54
N LEU A 165 -23.58 -18.02 -14.57
CA LEU A 165 -22.45 -18.23 -15.49
C LEU A 165 -21.45 -19.28 -15.00
N ARG A 166 -21.46 -19.66 -13.71
CA ARG A 166 -20.50 -20.61 -13.13
C ARG A 166 -20.46 -21.95 -13.87
N PRO A 167 -21.59 -22.59 -14.27
CA PRO A 167 -21.54 -23.85 -15.01
C PRO A 167 -20.96 -23.73 -16.43
N ALA A 168 -21.22 -22.62 -17.12
CA ALA A 168 -20.86 -22.45 -18.54
C ALA A 168 -19.46 -21.86 -18.73
N LEU A 169 -19.11 -20.81 -17.98
CA LEU A 169 -17.81 -20.13 -18.08
C LEU A 169 -16.78 -20.68 -17.08
N GLY A 170 -17.23 -21.13 -15.90
CA GLY A 170 -16.36 -21.51 -14.79
C GLY A 170 -15.29 -22.55 -15.13
N PRO A 171 -15.62 -23.70 -15.76
CA PRO A 171 -14.62 -24.73 -16.05
C PRO A 171 -13.53 -24.23 -17.00
N ILE A 172 -13.95 -23.47 -18.02
CA ILE A 172 -13.08 -22.87 -19.05
C ILE A 172 -12.15 -21.82 -18.44
N ILE A 173 -12.69 -20.91 -17.62
CA ILE A 173 -11.91 -19.87 -16.92
C ILE A 173 -10.88 -20.52 -15.99
N MET A 174 -11.28 -21.51 -15.20
CA MET A 174 -10.38 -22.20 -14.27
C MET A 174 -9.30 -23.00 -15.01
N GLU A 175 -9.60 -23.60 -16.17
CA GLU A 175 -8.59 -24.24 -17.01
C GLU A 175 -7.54 -23.24 -17.51
N ILE A 176 -7.97 -22.06 -18.00
CA ILE A 176 -7.06 -21.01 -18.49
C ILE A 176 -6.17 -20.47 -17.36
N ILE A 177 -6.71 -20.25 -16.15
CA ILE A 177 -5.92 -19.79 -15.00
C ILE A 177 -4.94 -20.88 -14.52
N ARG A 178 -5.34 -22.17 -14.50
CA ARG A 178 -4.44 -23.28 -14.16
C ARG A 178 -3.32 -23.47 -15.20
N ALA A 179 -3.59 -23.22 -16.48
CA ALA A 179 -2.62 -23.33 -17.57
C ALA A 179 -1.63 -22.15 -17.61
N ASP A 180 -2.06 -20.94 -17.21
CA ASP A 180 -1.22 -19.74 -17.12
C ASP A 180 -1.42 -19.02 -15.77
N PRO A 181 -0.78 -19.47 -14.67
CA PRO A 181 -0.88 -18.81 -13.37
C PRO A 181 -0.32 -17.37 -13.35
N ASN A 182 0.40 -16.95 -14.39
CA ASN A 182 0.86 -15.57 -14.56
C ASN A 182 -0.10 -14.73 -15.41
N ILE A 183 -1.31 -15.22 -15.75
CA ILE A 183 -2.30 -14.49 -16.56
C ILE A 183 -2.56 -13.07 -16.01
N PHE A 184 -2.68 -12.92 -14.69
CA PHE A 184 -2.90 -11.63 -14.01
C PHE A 184 -1.67 -10.68 -14.00
N ARG A 185 -0.53 -11.11 -14.57
CA ARG A 185 0.66 -10.28 -14.87
C ARG A 185 0.78 -9.93 -16.36
N THR A 186 -0.05 -10.50 -17.23
CA THR A 186 -0.10 -10.13 -18.65
C THR A 186 -0.84 -8.79 -18.83
N SER A 187 -0.80 -8.21 -20.04
CA SER A 187 -1.47 -6.94 -20.29
C SER A 187 -2.99 -7.04 -20.08
N PHE A 188 -3.62 -5.93 -19.70
CA PHE A 188 -5.07 -5.83 -19.52
C PHE A 188 -5.86 -6.38 -20.74
N GLU A 189 -5.38 -6.11 -21.95
CA GLU A 189 -5.97 -6.60 -23.20
C GLU A 189 -5.90 -8.13 -23.31
N SER A 190 -4.76 -8.73 -22.94
CA SER A 190 -4.60 -10.20 -22.97
C SER A 190 -5.43 -10.88 -21.89
N GLN A 191 -5.55 -10.27 -20.70
CA GLN A 191 -6.46 -10.74 -19.65
C GLN A 191 -7.92 -10.67 -20.11
N PHE A 192 -8.34 -9.55 -20.71
CA PHE A 192 -9.71 -9.35 -21.19
C PHE A 192 -10.05 -10.35 -22.32
N GLU A 193 -9.16 -10.53 -23.30
CA GLU A 193 -9.38 -11.49 -24.39
C GLU A 193 -9.42 -12.93 -23.88
N LYS A 194 -8.42 -13.38 -23.11
CA LYS A 194 -8.35 -14.77 -22.61
C LYS A 194 -9.42 -15.13 -21.58
N LEU A 195 -9.87 -14.21 -20.72
CA LEU A 195 -10.74 -14.52 -19.58
C LEU A 195 -12.20 -14.05 -19.73
N ILE A 196 -12.51 -13.18 -20.69
CA ILE A 196 -13.89 -12.69 -20.93
C ILE A 196 -14.37 -13.02 -22.36
N VAL A 197 -13.53 -12.79 -23.38
CA VAL A 197 -13.91 -12.97 -24.79
C VAL A 197 -13.82 -14.42 -25.23
N GLU A 198 -12.65 -15.05 -25.04
CA GLU A 198 -12.43 -16.44 -25.40
C GLU A 198 -13.41 -17.41 -24.72
N PRO A 199 -13.67 -17.33 -23.40
CA PRO A 199 -14.58 -18.26 -22.74
C PRO A 199 -16.03 -18.10 -23.23
N TRP A 200 -16.49 -16.88 -23.47
CA TRP A 200 -17.82 -16.63 -24.05
C TRP A 200 -17.94 -17.21 -25.47
N SER A 201 -16.90 -17.05 -26.29
CA SER A 201 -16.90 -17.59 -27.67
C SER A 201 -16.92 -19.13 -27.77
N LYS A 202 -16.75 -19.83 -26.64
CA LYS A 202 -16.76 -21.30 -26.54
C LYS A 202 -18.12 -21.87 -26.10
N ILE A 203 -19.07 -21.03 -25.64
CA ILE A 203 -20.44 -21.44 -25.26
C ILE A 203 -21.29 -21.70 -26.52
N ARG A 204 -22.24 -22.65 -26.47
CA ARG A 204 -23.14 -22.90 -27.61
C ARG A 204 -24.21 -21.81 -27.72
N ILE A 205 -24.56 -21.42 -28.95
CA ILE A 205 -25.56 -20.38 -29.22
C ILE A 205 -26.89 -20.65 -28.48
N THR A 206 -27.34 -21.90 -28.42
CA THR A 206 -28.56 -22.33 -27.72
C THR A 206 -28.52 -22.20 -26.19
N GLU A 207 -27.34 -22.01 -25.60
CA GLU A 207 -27.14 -21.78 -24.17
C GLU A 207 -27.08 -20.26 -23.88
N LEU A 208 -26.49 -19.46 -24.79
CA LEU A 208 -26.30 -18.01 -24.66
C LEU A 208 -27.58 -17.23 -24.37
N ASP A 209 -28.70 -17.55 -25.01
CA ASP A 209 -29.98 -16.82 -24.89
C ASP A 209 -30.53 -16.81 -23.45
N SER A 210 -30.07 -17.74 -22.61
CA SER A 210 -30.47 -17.88 -21.20
C SER A 210 -29.52 -17.22 -20.19
N LEU A 211 -28.33 -16.78 -20.63
CA LEU A 211 -27.26 -16.34 -19.73
C LEU A 211 -27.23 -14.81 -19.56
N PRO A 212 -26.94 -14.30 -18.36
CA PRO A 212 -26.76 -12.87 -18.16
C PRO A 212 -25.53 -12.38 -18.94
N ASN A 213 -25.68 -11.26 -19.64
CA ASN A 213 -24.72 -10.75 -20.63
C ASN A 213 -24.43 -9.24 -20.48
N THR A 214 -25.03 -8.56 -19.50
CA THR A 214 -24.80 -7.14 -19.24
C THR A 214 -23.75 -6.96 -18.15
N ILE A 215 -22.76 -6.10 -18.37
CA ILE A 215 -21.77 -5.68 -17.38
C ILE A 215 -22.03 -4.20 -17.05
N ILE A 216 -22.21 -3.89 -15.77
CA ILE A 216 -22.36 -2.49 -15.31
C ILE A 216 -21.01 -1.98 -14.82
N VAL A 217 -20.54 -0.88 -15.38
CA VAL A 217 -19.34 -0.15 -14.96
C VAL A 217 -19.75 1.23 -14.49
N ASP A 218 -19.54 1.55 -13.22
CA ASP A 218 -19.86 2.86 -12.65
C ASP A 218 -18.60 3.63 -12.26
N GLY A 219 -18.64 4.95 -12.45
CA GLY A 219 -17.54 5.86 -12.16
C GLY A 219 -16.32 5.67 -13.07
N LEU A 220 -16.47 5.55 -14.40
CA LEU A 220 -15.28 5.39 -15.26
C LEU A 220 -14.29 6.55 -15.13
N ASP A 221 -14.77 7.78 -14.91
CA ASP A 221 -13.93 8.94 -14.55
C ASP A 221 -13.17 8.73 -13.22
N GLU A 222 -13.67 7.88 -12.33
CA GLU A 222 -13.03 7.56 -11.06
C GLU A 222 -11.84 6.59 -11.16
N CYS A 223 -11.52 6.07 -12.35
CA CYS A 223 -10.20 5.50 -12.60
C CYS A 223 -9.16 6.61 -12.81
N ILE A 224 -8.16 6.71 -11.93
CA ILE A 224 -7.26 7.88 -11.83
C ILE A 224 -6.36 8.08 -13.07
N LYS A 225 -6.03 7.01 -13.80
CA LYS A 225 -5.15 7.07 -14.97
C LYS A 225 -5.99 7.24 -16.25
N HIS A 226 -5.95 8.41 -16.90
CA HIS A 226 -6.63 8.62 -18.19
C HIS A 226 -6.32 7.51 -19.24
N PRO A 227 -5.06 7.07 -19.44
CA PRO A 227 -4.77 5.96 -20.37
C PRO A 227 -5.39 4.61 -19.99
N SER A 228 -5.80 4.42 -18.73
CA SER A 228 -6.57 3.24 -18.31
C SER A 228 -8.05 3.36 -18.70
N GLN A 229 -8.64 4.55 -18.57
CA GLN A 229 -10.00 4.82 -19.07
C GLN A 229 -10.08 4.57 -20.59
N GLU A 230 -9.12 5.14 -21.33
CA GLU A 230 -8.97 5.00 -22.78
C GLU A 230 -8.82 3.53 -23.20
N ARG A 231 -7.97 2.75 -22.52
CA ARG A 231 -7.77 1.32 -22.80
C ARG A 231 -9.01 0.47 -22.53
N LEU A 232 -9.78 0.77 -21.48
CA LEU A 232 -11.03 0.06 -21.19
C LEU A 232 -12.09 0.36 -22.27
N LEU A 233 -12.26 1.61 -22.67
CA LEU A 233 -13.17 1.95 -23.77
C LEU A 233 -12.70 1.36 -25.11
N GLY A 234 -11.41 1.43 -25.42
CA GLY A 234 -10.83 0.89 -26.64
C GLY A 234 -10.92 -0.64 -26.76
N ILE A 235 -10.82 -1.38 -25.64
CA ILE A 235 -11.01 -2.84 -25.67
C ILE A 235 -12.49 -3.21 -25.80
N ILE A 236 -13.38 -2.48 -25.13
CA ILE A 236 -14.84 -2.65 -25.27
C ILE A 236 -15.26 -2.38 -26.71
N HIS A 237 -14.90 -1.22 -27.27
CA HIS A 237 -15.21 -0.85 -28.66
C HIS A 237 -14.75 -1.94 -29.64
N ARG A 238 -13.47 -2.36 -29.55
CA ARG A 238 -12.89 -3.39 -30.41
C ARG A 238 -13.70 -4.68 -30.41
N PHE A 239 -14.14 -5.16 -29.26
CA PHE A 239 -14.87 -6.42 -29.16
C PHE A 239 -16.38 -6.29 -29.46
N THR A 240 -17.02 -5.15 -29.17
CA THR A 240 -18.43 -4.93 -29.52
C THR A 240 -18.66 -4.57 -30.99
N ALA A 241 -17.69 -3.93 -31.65
CA ALA A 241 -17.75 -3.62 -33.08
C ALA A 241 -17.28 -4.78 -33.98
N ALA A 242 -16.54 -5.75 -33.43
CA ALA A 242 -16.04 -6.91 -34.17
C ALA A 242 -17.18 -7.83 -34.64
N ARG A 243 -17.55 -7.70 -35.93
CA ARG A 243 -18.49 -8.60 -36.64
C ARG A 243 -17.90 -10.01 -36.86
N ARG A 244 -17.59 -10.74 -35.80
CA ARG A 244 -17.10 -12.13 -35.87
C ARG A 244 -18.28 -13.09 -36.12
N ILE A 245 -18.28 -13.72 -37.29
CA ILE A 245 -19.07 -14.90 -37.71
C ILE A 245 -20.61 -14.69 -37.77
N PRO A 246 -21.26 -14.93 -38.93
CA PRO A 246 -22.72 -15.07 -39.01
C PRO A 246 -23.19 -16.25 -38.14
N GLY A 247 -23.82 -15.95 -36.99
CA GLY A 247 -24.32 -16.93 -36.04
C GLY A 247 -23.83 -16.75 -34.60
N SER A 248 -22.68 -16.10 -34.37
CA SER A 248 -22.15 -15.86 -33.02
C SER A 248 -21.95 -14.35 -32.75
N SER A 249 -23.05 -13.65 -32.46
CA SER A 249 -22.92 -12.26 -31.98
C SER A 249 -22.16 -12.24 -30.65
N MET A 250 -21.25 -11.28 -30.49
CA MET A 250 -20.61 -11.01 -29.21
C MET A 250 -21.67 -10.40 -28.27
N SER A 251 -22.33 -11.25 -27.47
CA SER A 251 -23.52 -10.87 -26.70
C SER A 251 -23.24 -10.00 -25.48
N TRP A 252 -21.98 -9.84 -25.06
CA TRP A 252 -21.60 -8.96 -23.96
C TRP A 252 -22.03 -7.51 -24.26
N THR A 253 -22.79 -6.93 -23.33
CA THR A 253 -23.22 -5.53 -23.38
C THR A 253 -22.77 -4.76 -22.14
N PHE A 254 -22.54 -3.45 -22.28
CA PHE A 254 -21.94 -2.64 -21.24
C PHE A 254 -22.79 -1.42 -20.92
N LEU A 255 -23.23 -1.26 -19.67
CA LEU A 255 -23.77 -0.01 -19.15
C LEU A 255 -22.62 0.73 -18.44
N ILE A 256 -22.15 1.83 -19.02
CA ILE A 256 -21.02 2.61 -18.51
C ILE A 256 -21.55 3.93 -17.97
N CYS A 257 -21.29 4.23 -16.71
CA CYS A 257 -21.69 5.48 -16.07
C CYS A 257 -20.45 6.34 -15.77
N SER A 258 -20.45 7.61 -16.17
CA SER A 258 -19.31 8.51 -15.96
C SER A 258 -19.64 10.00 -16.00
N ARG A 259 -18.66 10.86 -15.74
CA ARG A 259 -18.64 12.24 -16.24
C ARG A 259 -18.29 12.27 -17.73
N PRO A 260 -18.75 13.28 -18.49
CA PRO A 260 -18.27 13.57 -19.85
C PRO A 260 -16.93 14.32 -19.81
N GLU A 261 -15.91 13.73 -19.14
CA GLU A 261 -14.53 14.21 -19.26
C GLU A 261 -14.04 14.00 -20.72
N PRO A 262 -13.23 14.90 -21.30
CA PRO A 262 -12.95 14.90 -22.75
C PRO A 262 -12.46 13.56 -23.29
N GLN A 263 -11.45 12.96 -22.65
CA GLN A 263 -10.85 11.69 -23.06
C GLN A 263 -11.82 10.49 -23.03
N ILE A 264 -12.92 10.59 -22.27
CA ILE A 264 -13.99 9.59 -22.25
C ILE A 264 -14.96 9.84 -23.42
N ARG A 265 -15.41 11.09 -23.61
CA ARG A 265 -16.32 11.47 -24.70
C ARG A 265 -15.70 11.21 -26.07
N ASP A 266 -14.47 11.67 -26.27
CA ASP A 266 -13.81 11.70 -27.58
C ASP A 266 -13.56 10.26 -28.10
N ILE A 267 -13.53 9.25 -27.22
CA ILE A 267 -13.49 7.83 -27.57
C ILE A 267 -14.90 7.24 -27.77
N PHE A 268 -15.93 7.72 -27.08
CA PHE A 268 -17.31 7.31 -27.33
C PHE A 268 -17.84 7.78 -28.69
N ASP A 269 -17.36 8.92 -29.21
CA ASP A 269 -17.73 9.42 -30.53
C ASP A 269 -17.35 8.43 -31.67
N ASP A 270 -16.29 7.64 -31.49
CA ASP A 270 -15.86 6.57 -32.41
C ASP A 270 -16.82 5.36 -32.46
N PHE A 271 -17.70 5.16 -31.47
CA PHE A 271 -18.52 3.93 -31.36
C PHE A 271 -19.68 3.91 -32.38
N GLY A 272 -20.10 5.07 -32.89
CA GLY A 272 -21.19 5.18 -33.86
C GLY A 272 -22.48 4.47 -33.42
N THR A 273 -23.01 3.58 -34.26
CA THR A 273 -24.36 2.99 -34.07
C THR A 273 -24.47 1.90 -33.00
N ILE A 274 -23.36 1.43 -32.42
CA ILE A 274 -23.42 0.48 -31.28
C ILE A 274 -23.55 1.17 -29.92
N LEU A 275 -23.49 2.49 -29.87
CA LEU A 275 -23.65 3.30 -28.65
C LEU A 275 -25.07 3.81 -28.49
N GLY A 276 -25.69 3.51 -27.35
CA GLY A 276 -26.77 4.34 -26.79
C GLY A 276 -26.17 5.32 -25.78
N ASN A 277 -26.76 6.50 -25.61
CA ASN A 277 -26.35 7.43 -24.56
C ASN A 277 -27.55 8.12 -23.89
N PHE A 278 -27.28 8.74 -22.75
CA PHE A 278 -28.21 9.64 -22.08
C PHE A 278 -27.49 10.61 -21.14
N ASP A 279 -27.76 11.90 -21.29
CA ASP A 279 -27.32 12.91 -20.31
C ASP A 279 -28.33 13.04 -19.17
N VAL A 280 -27.93 12.65 -17.97
CA VAL A 280 -28.74 12.81 -16.75
C VAL A 280 -28.98 14.29 -16.42
N ASN A 281 -28.10 15.21 -16.85
CA ASN A 281 -28.31 16.66 -16.68
C ASN A 281 -29.57 17.14 -17.42
N SER A 282 -29.80 16.59 -18.61
CA SER A 282 -30.96 16.93 -19.47
C SER A 282 -32.30 16.46 -18.90
N SER A 283 -32.31 15.59 -17.89
CA SER A 283 -33.53 15.00 -17.34
C SER A 283 -34.28 15.97 -16.41
N ASP A 284 -35.37 16.56 -16.90
CA ASP A 284 -36.28 17.43 -16.13
C ASP A 284 -36.98 16.73 -14.96
N GLU A 285 -36.96 15.38 -14.90
CA GLU A 285 -37.43 14.62 -13.73
C GLU A 285 -36.65 15.03 -12.46
N ALA A 286 -35.38 15.45 -12.59
CA ALA A 286 -34.49 15.70 -11.46
C ALA A 286 -34.99 16.83 -10.55
N TYR A 287 -35.70 17.82 -11.09
CA TYR A 287 -36.33 18.90 -10.32
C TYR A 287 -37.42 18.35 -9.40
N TRP A 288 -38.34 17.56 -9.97
CA TRP A 288 -39.47 16.95 -9.25
C TRP A 288 -39.02 15.87 -8.27
N ASP A 289 -37.96 15.13 -8.62
CA ASP A 289 -37.35 14.15 -7.73
C ASP A 289 -36.67 14.80 -6.52
N ILE A 290 -35.97 15.92 -6.70
CA ILE A 290 -35.35 16.67 -5.60
C ILE A 290 -36.42 17.29 -4.70
N HIS A 291 -37.49 17.85 -5.28
CA HIS A 291 -38.66 18.27 -4.52
C HIS A 291 -39.21 17.11 -3.69
N LYS A 292 -39.44 15.93 -4.29
CA LYS A 292 -39.95 14.76 -3.56
C LYS A 292 -38.99 14.28 -2.46
N TYR A 293 -37.69 14.23 -2.76
CA TYR A 293 -36.65 13.89 -1.79
C TYR A 293 -36.71 14.83 -0.59
N PHE A 294 -36.72 16.15 -0.81
CA PHE A 294 -36.87 17.13 0.28
C PHE A 294 -38.19 16.95 1.04
N THR A 295 -39.33 16.77 0.37
CA THR A 295 -40.64 16.54 1.02
C THR A 295 -40.57 15.40 2.05
N ASP A 296 -40.04 14.24 1.62
CA ASP A 296 -39.97 13.03 2.45
C ASP A 296 -38.90 13.17 3.55
N GLN A 297 -37.73 13.74 3.23
CA GLN A 297 -36.65 13.89 4.21
C GLN A 297 -36.95 14.95 5.28
N PHE A 298 -37.60 16.07 4.93
CA PHE A 298 -38.06 17.03 5.95
C PHE A 298 -39.14 16.43 6.85
N ALA A 299 -39.98 15.51 6.34
CA ALA A 299 -40.90 14.74 7.21
C ALA A 299 -40.15 13.83 8.19
N ILE A 300 -39.07 13.18 7.76
CA ILE A 300 -38.19 12.37 8.62
C ILE A 300 -37.48 13.25 9.66
N LEU A 301 -36.92 14.40 9.26
CA LEU A 301 -36.28 15.37 10.17
C LEU A 301 -37.28 15.90 11.21
N ARG A 302 -38.51 16.26 10.82
CA ARG A 302 -39.59 16.66 11.76
C ARG A 302 -39.92 15.55 12.79
N LYS A 303 -39.92 14.27 12.37
CA LYS A 303 -40.13 13.13 13.29
C LYS A 303 -38.94 12.94 14.24
N LYS A 304 -37.71 13.01 13.73
CA LYS A 304 -36.46 12.80 14.48
C LYS A 304 -36.17 13.93 15.48
N HIS A 305 -36.30 15.18 15.03
CA HIS A 305 -36.03 16.39 15.81
C HIS A 305 -37.29 17.00 16.45
N ARG A 306 -38.30 16.17 16.72
CA ARG A 306 -39.62 16.58 17.21
C ARG A 306 -39.57 17.54 18.40
N ARG A 307 -38.56 17.44 19.29
CA ARG A 307 -38.37 18.37 20.42
C ARG A 307 -38.03 19.80 19.97
N ALA A 308 -37.12 19.95 19.01
CA ALA A 308 -36.70 21.26 18.48
C ALA A 308 -37.76 21.89 17.54
N LEU A 309 -38.56 21.04 16.87
CA LEU A 309 -39.52 21.43 15.84
C LEU A 309 -41.00 21.40 16.31
N HIS A 310 -41.27 21.22 17.61
CA HIS A 310 -42.65 21.00 18.09
C HIS A 310 -43.62 22.18 17.90
N HIS A 311 -43.10 23.42 17.80
CA HIS A 311 -43.89 24.61 17.50
C HIS A 311 -44.10 24.85 15.99
N GLU A 312 -43.28 24.22 15.14
CA GLU A 312 -43.19 24.51 13.70
C GLU A 312 -44.26 23.78 12.87
N GLY A 313 -44.86 22.72 13.43
CA GLY A 313 -45.90 21.92 12.79
C GLY A 313 -45.43 21.19 11.53
N THR A 314 -46.30 21.12 10.52
CA THR A 314 -45.99 20.57 9.19
C THR A 314 -45.43 21.62 8.23
N SER A 315 -45.52 22.90 8.59
CA SER A 315 -45.17 24.10 7.81
C SER A 315 -43.69 24.51 7.88
N TRP A 316 -42.82 23.62 8.34
CA TRP A 316 -41.36 23.82 8.32
C TRP A 316 -40.66 22.74 7.50
N PRO A 317 -39.76 23.10 6.56
CA PRO A 317 -39.44 24.47 6.13
C PRO A 317 -40.66 25.17 5.51
N SER A 318 -40.63 26.51 5.48
CA SER A 318 -41.62 27.30 4.75
C SER A 318 -41.48 27.09 3.24
N ASP A 319 -42.55 27.33 2.49
CA ASP A 319 -42.57 27.12 1.04
C ASP A 319 -41.47 27.92 0.32
N ASP A 320 -41.28 29.20 0.68
CA ASP A 320 -40.19 30.06 0.19
C ASP A 320 -38.78 29.49 0.48
N ALA A 321 -38.56 28.89 1.65
CA ALA A 321 -37.30 28.24 1.99
C ALA A 321 -37.11 26.92 1.21
N PHE A 322 -38.20 26.20 0.96
CA PHE A 322 -38.22 24.94 0.22
C PHE A 322 -37.94 25.16 -1.27
N ASP A 323 -38.60 26.13 -1.90
CA ASP A 323 -38.36 26.54 -3.29
C ASP A 323 -36.93 27.04 -3.49
N LYS A 324 -36.38 27.83 -2.54
CA LYS A 324 -34.97 28.24 -2.55
C LYS A 324 -34.01 27.05 -2.50
N LEU A 325 -34.29 26.03 -1.68
CA LEU A 325 -33.46 24.83 -1.63
C LEU A 325 -33.53 24.00 -2.92
N ILE A 326 -34.69 23.90 -3.57
CA ILE A 326 -34.82 23.22 -4.86
C ILE A 326 -34.08 24.00 -5.95
N SER A 327 -34.27 25.32 -6.02
CA SER A 327 -33.61 26.18 -7.01
C SER A 327 -32.08 26.15 -6.89
N ARG A 328 -31.54 26.12 -5.65
CA ARG A 328 -30.09 26.07 -5.38
C ARG A 328 -29.49 24.68 -5.49
N ALA A 329 -30.33 23.63 -5.52
CA ALA A 329 -29.84 22.28 -5.79
C ALA A 329 -29.51 22.07 -7.29
N ASP A 330 -30.10 22.85 -8.20
CA ASP A 330 -29.93 22.78 -9.66
C ASP A 330 -29.69 21.35 -10.22
N ARG A 331 -30.68 20.46 -9.99
CA ARG A 331 -30.65 19.03 -10.41
C ARG A 331 -29.60 18.15 -9.70
N GLN A 332 -28.72 18.72 -8.86
CA GLN A 332 -27.66 18.02 -8.13
C GLN A 332 -28.16 17.43 -6.79
N PHE A 333 -28.40 16.12 -6.76
CA PHE A 333 -28.81 15.41 -5.54
C PHE A 333 -27.77 15.49 -4.41
N ILE A 334 -26.47 15.65 -4.72
CA ILE A 334 -25.44 15.83 -3.69
C ILE A 334 -25.72 17.06 -2.82
N PHE A 335 -26.13 18.20 -3.39
CA PHE A 335 -26.51 19.38 -2.62
C PHE A 335 -27.67 19.06 -1.67
N ALA A 336 -28.75 18.48 -2.20
CA ALA A 336 -29.94 18.14 -1.40
C ALA A 336 -29.62 17.16 -0.26
N THR A 337 -28.82 16.12 -0.53
CA THR A 337 -28.42 15.12 0.49
C THR A 337 -27.45 15.70 1.52
N THR A 338 -26.52 16.57 1.12
CA THR A 338 -25.60 17.26 2.05
C THR A 338 -26.32 18.29 2.90
N VAL A 339 -27.32 19.02 2.38
CA VAL A 339 -28.21 19.89 3.19
C VAL A 339 -28.97 19.07 4.22
N ILE A 340 -29.66 17.99 3.82
CA ILE A 340 -30.43 17.16 4.78
C ILE A 340 -29.53 16.59 5.89
N LYS A 341 -28.32 16.11 5.55
CA LYS A 341 -27.34 15.67 6.56
C LYS A 341 -26.84 16.81 7.44
N PHE A 342 -26.58 18.00 6.88
CA PHE A 342 -26.16 19.19 7.64
C PHE A 342 -27.21 19.63 8.67
N LEU A 343 -28.50 19.48 8.38
CA LEU A 343 -29.58 19.78 9.32
C LEU A 343 -29.76 18.70 10.42
N ASP A 344 -29.17 17.51 10.26
CA ASP A 344 -29.48 16.32 11.06
C ASP A 344 -28.60 16.14 12.32
N THR A 345 -28.28 17.24 13.02
CA THR A 345 -27.49 17.22 14.27
C THR A 345 -28.33 17.25 15.54
N ARG A 346 -27.76 16.74 16.63
CA ARG A 346 -28.36 16.79 17.98
C ARG A 346 -27.96 18.05 18.77
N ASP A 347 -26.81 18.63 18.41
CA ASP A 347 -26.13 19.73 19.10
C ASP A 347 -26.82 21.09 18.92
N GLU A 348 -27.49 21.27 17.79
CA GLU A 348 -27.93 22.55 17.24
C GLU A 348 -29.33 22.43 16.64
N ARG A 349 -30.09 23.52 16.64
CA ARG A 349 -31.47 23.53 16.14
C ARG A 349 -31.48 23.44 14.60
N PRO A 350 -32.27 22.53 14.00
CA PRO A 350 -32.41 22.45 12.55
C PRO A 350 -32.88 23.77 11.90
N GLN A 351 -33.69 24.58 12.60
CA GLN A 351 -34.11 25.89 12.12
C GLN A 351 -32.92 26.85 11.91
N ASP A 352 -32.03 26.94 12.89
CA ASP A 352 -30.91 27.89 12.87
C ASP A 352 -29.86 27.48 11.82
N ARG A 353 -29.68 26.17 11.61
CA ARG A 353 -28.83 25.62 10.54
C ARG A 353 -29.46 25.78 9.15
N LEU A 354 -30.78 25.65 9.01
CA LEU A 354 -31.48 25.93 7.75
C LEU A 354 -31.36 27.40 7.36
N GLU A 355 -31.64 28.31 8.30
CA GLU A 355 -31.47 29.75 8.11
C GLU A 355 -30.03 30.11 7.73
N THR A 356 -29.05 29.43 8.34
CA THR A 356 -27.62 29.56 7.96
C THR A 356 -27.38 29.18 6.50
N VAL A 357 -27.92 28.06 6.01
CA VAL A 357 -27.81 27.66 4.59
C VAL A 357 -28.50 28.68 3.67
N LEU A 358 -29.71 29.13 4.01
CA LEU A 358 -30.50 30.06 3.20
C LEU A 358 -29.85 31.45 3.09
N ARG A 359 -29.10 31.90 4.10
CA ARG A 359 -28.39 33.19 4.12
C ARG A 359 -27.07 33.22 3.33
N ILE A 360 -26.59 32.09 2.81
CA ILE A 360 -25.36 32.09 1.99
C ILE A 360 -25.65 32.77 0.66
N TYR A 361 -25.15 33.99 0.47
CA TYR A 361 -25.24 34.71 -0.79
C TYR A 361 -24.29 34.13 -1.83
N VAL A 362 -24.79 33.95 -3.06
CA VAL A 362 -23.96 33.69 -4.24
C VAL A 362 -23.37 35.02 -4.69
N ASP A 363 -22.08 35.25 -4.42
CA ASP A 363 -21.33 36.26 -5.15
C ASP A 363 -21.06 35.70 -6.56
N HIS A 364 -21.58 36.36 -7.60
CA HIS A 364 -21.60 35.82 -8.96
C HIS A 364 -20.22 35.84 -9.66
N GLY A 365 -19.15 36.20 -8.95
CA GLY A 365 -17.75 36.13 -9.42
C GLY A 365 -17.02 34.81 -9.10
N ILE A 366 -17.71 33.67 -9.05
CA ILE A 366 -17.09 32.35 -8.88
C ILE A 366 -17.34 31.48 -10.12
N ASP A 367 -16.30 31.28 -10.93
CA ASP A 367 -16.30 30.38 -12.10
C ASP A 367 -16.27 28.89 -11.70
N SER A 368 -17.20 28.46 -10.84
CA SER A 368 -17.37 27.06 -10.44
C SER A 368 -18.67 26.48 -11.00
N PRO A 369 -18.63 25.31 -11.69
CA PRO A 369 -19.84 24.59 -12.09
C PRO A 369 -20.59 23.96 -10.91
N TYR A 370 -20.09 24.13 -9.68
CA TYR A 370 -20.66 23.62 -8.43
C TYR A 370 -20.83 24.75 -7.39
N SER A 371 -21.01 26.00 -7.83
CA SER A 371 -21.01 27.21 -6.98
C SER A 371 -21.82 27.09 -5.68
N ASP A 372 -23.08 26.64 -5.74
CA ASP A 372 -23.94 26.47 -4.57
C ASP A 372 -23.50 25.33 -3.63
N LEU A 373 -22.91 24.27 -4.18
CA LEU A 373 -22.34 23.15 -3.43
C LEU A 373 -21.01 23.54 -2.76
N ASP A 374 -20.18 24.32 -3.45
CA ASP A 374 -18.93 24.86 -2.92
C ASP A 374 -19.18 25.86 -1.79
N LEU A 375 -20.21 26.71 -1.92
CA LEU A 375 -20.72 27.58 -0.86
C LEU A 375 -21.23 26.78 0.35
N LEU A 376 -21.93 25.67 0.12
CA LEU A 376 -22.34 24.75 1.19
C LEU A 376 -21.12 24.09 1.87
N TYR A 377 -20.09 23.68 1.13
CA TYR A 377 -18.84 23.16 1.69
C TYR A 377 -18.07 24.21 2.50
N HIS A 378 -17.99 25.46 2.03
CA HIS A 378 -17.47 26.58 2.82
C HIS A 378 -18.22 26.75 4.14
N GLN A 379 -19.55 26.70 4.11
CA GLN A 379 -20.37 26.83 5.31
C GLN A 379 -20.20 25.66 6.28
N ILE A 380 -20.02 24.43 5.77
CA ILE A 380 -19.68 23.24 6.57
C ILE A 380 -18.33 23.41 7.27
N LEU A 381 -17.29 23.74 6.50
CA LEU A 381 -15.92 23.84 7.01
C LEU A 381 -15.73 25.03 7.96
N SER A 382 -16.51 26.10 7.82
CA SER A 382 -16.53 27.22 8.78
C SER A 382 -17.06 26.84 10.18
N THR A 383 -17.73 25.69 10.34
CA THR A 383 -18.14 25.18 11.67
C THR A 383 -17.02 24.44 12.40
N CYS A 384 -15.91 24.11 11.72
CA CYS A 384 -14.76 23.45 12.32
C CYS A 384 -13.96 24.41 13.21
N LYS A 385 -13.74 24.00 14.46
CA LYS A 385 -12.76 24.62 15.36
C LYS A 385 -11.38 24.02 15.04
N SER A 386 -10.32 24.81 15.20
CA SER A 386 -8.94 24.39 14.94
C SER A 386 -8.70 23.87 13.51
N TRP A 387 -8.85 24.75 12.51
CA TRP A 387 -8.56 24.44 11.10
C TRP A 387 -7.13 23.91 10.89
N GLU A 388 -6.17 24.38 11.69
CA GLU A 388 -4.78 23.91 11.72
C GLU A 388 -4.63 22.41 12.07
N LYS A 389 -5.61 21.80 12.75
CA LYS A 389 -5.65 20.36 13.04
C LYS A 389 -6.54 19.59 12.05
N VAL A 390 -7.67 20.18 11.65
CA VAL A 390 -8.58 19.58 10.66
C VAL A 390 -7.90 19.43 9.30
N ARG A 391 -7.10 20.42 8.87
CA ARG A 391 -6.45 20.43 7.55
C ARG A 391 -5.50 19.23 7.36
N PRO A 392 -4.50 18.93 8.23
CA PRO A 392 -3.68 17.72 8.11
C PRO A 392 -4.47 16.41 8.02
N VAL A 393 -5.55 16.25 8.81
CA VAL A 393 -6.42 15.07 8.75
C VAL A 393 -7.11 14.97 7.38
N LEU A 394 -7.72 16.05 6.90
CA LEU A 394 -8.34 16.06 5.57
C LEU A 394 -7.33 15.74 4.46
N ARG A 395 -6.07 16.23 4.56
CA ARG A 395 -4.99 15.91 3.60
C ARG A 395 -4.59 14.43 3.61
N LEU A 396 -4.73 13.70 4.72
CA LEU A 396 -4.58 12.24 4.77
C LEU A 396 -5.80 11.52 4.19
N LEU A 397 -7.02 11.99 4.47
CA LEU A 397 -8.26 11.35 3.99
C LEU A 397 -8.41 11.40 2.47
N ILE A 398 -7.99 12.50 1.82
CA ILE A 398 -8.00 12.65 0.36
C ILE A 398 -6.84 11.94 -0.34
N ASN A 399 -5.88 11.36 0.39
CA ASN A 399 -4.72 10.70 -0.19
C ASN A 399 -5.01 9.24 -0.54
N SER A 400 -4.49 8.79 -1.69
CA SER A 400 -4.52 7.39 -2.14
C SER A 400 -3.15 6.69 -1.98
N HIS A 401 -2.24 7.27 -1.19
CA HIS A 401 -0.88 6.76 -0.98
C HIS A 401 -0.86 5.59 0.03
N HIS A 402 -1.14 4.36 -0.44
CA HIS A 402 -0.82 3.14 0.33
C HIS A 402 0.65 2.73 0.11
N PRO A 403 1.48 2.62 1.17
CA PRO A 403 2.89 2.27 1.06
C PRO A 403 3.09 0.74 0.92
N ALA A 404 2.62 0.15 -0.18
CA ALA A 404 2.72 -1.29 -0.44
C ALA A 404 2.84 -1.70 -1.93
N ASP A 405 2.35 -0.91 -2.88
CA ASP A 405 2.08 -1.35 -4.27
C ASP A 405 3.33 -1.54 -5.18
N SER A 406 4.55 -1.42 -4.65
CA SER A 406 5.80 -1.34 -5.44
C SER A 406 6.83 -2.45 -5.21
N ASP A 407 6.61 -3.40 -4.30
CA ASP A 407 7.44 -4.61 -4.21
C ASP A 407 6.60 -5.82 -3.77
N GLY A 408 6.89 -6.99 -4.34
CA GLY A 408 5.95 -8.12 -4.43
C GLY A 408 5.85 -9.03 -3.20
N ASP A 409 6.01 -8.50 -1.99
CA ASP A 409 6.16 -9.32 -0.77
C ASP A 409 4.83 -9.52 -0.01
N THR A 410 4.62 -10.72 0.53
CA THR A 410 3.27 -11.28 0.71
C THR A 410 2.77 -11.22 2.17
N TYR A 411 2.53 -10.01 2.67
CA TYR A 411 1.93 -9.79 4.00
C TYR A 411 0.78 -8.77 3.98
N ARG A 412 -0.40 -9.21 3.48
CA ARG A 412 -1.67 -8.52 3.75
C ARG A 412 -2.06 -8.72 5.22
N GLY A 413 -1.69 -7.77 6.07
CA GLY A 413 -2.58 -7.33 7.14
C GLY A 413 -3.40 -6.16 6.61
N ASP A 414 -4.71 -6.14 6.84
CA ASP A 414 -5.58 -5.05 6.40
C ASP A 414 -5.41 -3.82 7.30
N ILE A 415 -4.28 -3.11 7.15
CA ILE A 415 -4.04 -1.86 7.87
C ILE A 415 -4.89 -0.76 7.26
N SER A 416 -5.90 -0.35 8.01
CA SER A 416 -6.81 0.74 7.70
C SER A 416 -6.10 2.09 7.88
N TRP A 417 -5.41 2.56 6.84
CA TRP A 417 -4.56 3.75 6.90
C TRP A 417 -5.32 5.07 7.10
N ARG A 418 -6.63 5.08 6.86
CA ARG A 418 -7.52 6.24 7.11
C ARG A 418 -8.40 6.05 8.35
N SER A 419 -8.10 5.06 9.18
CA SER A 419 -8.77 4.87 10.47
C SER A 419 -8.44 6.01 11.45
N SER A 420 -9.34 6.27 12.40
CA SER A 420 -9.14 7.27 13.46
C SER A 420 -7.83 7.03 14.22
N GLU A 421 -7.55 5.77 14.56
CA GLU A 421 -6.36 5.38 15.32
C GLU A 421 -5.08 5.68 14.54
N MET A 422 -4.99 5.24 13.28
CA MET A 422 -3.79 5.47 12.46
C MET A 422 -3.57 6.96 12.17
N ILE A 423 -4.64 7.72 11.91
CA ILE A 423 -4.56 9.18 11.71
C ILE A 423 -4.10 9.89 12.98
N ALA A 424 -4.60 9.49 14.16
CA ALA A 424 -4.18 10.07 15.43
C ALA A 424 -2.68 9.80 15.70
N LEU A 425 -2.21 8.58 15.45
CA LEU A 425 -0.82 8.19 15.58
C LEU A 425 0.11 8.97 14.63
N LEU A 426 -0.24 9.04 13.34
CA LEU A 426 0.54 9.72 12.30
C LEU A 426 0.66 11.24 12.51
N LEU A 427 -0.36 11.88 13.08
CA LEU A 427 -0.40 13.33 13.31
C LEU A 427 -0.18 13.72 14.79
N HIS A 428 0.19 12.76 15.63
CA HIS A 428 0.46 12.92 17.07
C HIS A 428 -0.69 13.59 17.83
N LEU A 429 -1.92 13.30 17.42
CA LEU A 429 -3.16 13.76 18.06
C LEU A 429 -3.50 12.86 19.25
N LYS A 430 -4.29 13.39 20.19
CA LYS A 430 -4.72 12.64 21.37
C LYS A 430 -5.86 11.67 21.03
N GLN A 431 -6.00 10.62 21.83
CA GLN A 431 -7.15 9.71 21.74
C GLN A 431 -8.46 10.51 21.87
N GLY A 432 -9.40 10.31 20.95
CA GLY A 432 -10.66 11.07 20.87
C GLY A 432 -10.55 12.43 20.15
N GLU A 433 -9.35 12.89 19.77
CA GLU A 433 -9.17 14.21 19.14
C GLU A 433 -9.59 14.21 17.67
N VAL A 434 -9.38 13.11 16.93
CA VAL A 434 -9.82 12.95 15.53
C VAL A 434 -11.35 13.00 15.44
N GLU A 435 -12.04 12.26 16.31
CA GLU A 435 -13.50 12.26 16.45
C GLU A 435 -14.01 13.67 16.80
N THR A 436 -13.32 14.35 17.72
CA THR A 436 -13.69 15.70 18.16
C THR A 436 -13.61 16.71 17.02
N ILE A 437 -12.51 16.74 16.26
CA ILE A 437 -12.32 17.73 15.18
C ILE A 437 -13.11 17.41 13.91
N LEU A 438 -13.39 16.13 13.63
CA LEU A 438 -14.22 15.71 12.48
C LEU A 438 -15.73 15.67 12.79
N SER A 439 -16.15 15.77 14.05
CA SER A 439 -17.55 15.67 14.50
C SER A 439 -18.56 16.49 13.68
N ARG A 440 -18.16 17.68 13.21
CA ARG A 440 -19.02 18.60 12.45
C ARG A 440 -19.03 18.38 10.93
N LEU A 441 -18.25 17.40 10.44
CA LEU A 441 -18.11 17.05 9.02
C LEU A 441 -18.91 15.81 8.57
N HIS A 442 -19.79 15.26 9.41
CA HIS A 442 -20.67 14.11 9.09
C HIS A 442 -21.57 14.30 7.84
N SER A 443 -21.75 15.53 7.34
CA SER A 443 -22.46 15.79 6.09
C SER A 443 -21.62 15.49 4.83
N VAL A 444 -20.29 15.44 4.98
CA VAL A 444 -19.29 15.30 3.90
C VAL A 444 -18.25 14.20 4.15
N LEU A 445 -18.20 13.62 5.36
CA LEU A 445 -17.40 12.43 5.71
C LEU A 445 -18.31 11.30 6.20
N ARG A 446 -17.96 10.05 5.89
CA ARG A 446 -18.44 8.84 6.56
C ARG A 446 -17.40 8.48 7.62
N ILE A 447 -17.77 8.61 8.89
CA ILE A 447 -16.93 8.27 10.04
C ILE A 447 -17.56 7.02 10.69
N PRO A 448 -16.84 5.89 10.80
CA PRO A 448 -17.35 4.69 11.46
C PRO A 448 -17.42 4.85 12.98
N GLU A 449 -18.21 4.01 13.65
CA GLU A 449 -18.24 3.93 15.13
C GLU A 449 -17.03 3.15 15.69
N ASP A 450 -16.41 2.28 14.88
CA ASP A 450 -15.18 1.57 15.18
C ASP A 450 -13.96 2.37 14.70
N VAL A 451 -13.07 2.72 15.63
CA VAL A 451 -11.87 3.53 15.42
C VAL A 451 -10.81 2.87 14.52
N HIS A 452 -10.92 1.56 14.27
CA HIS A 452 -10.02 0.79 13.41
C HIS A 452 -10.48 0.71 11.94
N HIS A 453 -11.67 1.21 11.60
CA HIS A 453 -12.20 1.24 10.23
C HIS A 453 -11.89 2.57 9.50
N ASP A 454 -11.74 2.53 8.18
CA ASP A 454 -11.36 3.68 7.35
C ASP A 454 -12.45 4.77 7.34
N ILE A 455 -12.02 6.02 7.54
CA ILE A 455 -12.84 7.21 7.30
C ILE A 455 -12.79 7.53 5.80
N HIS A 456 -13.95 7.80 5.19
CA HIS A 456 -14.06 8.11 3.77
C HIS A 456 -14.77 9.46 3.54
N THR A 457 -14.40 10.21 2.49
CA THR A 457 -15.24 11.34 2.05
C THR A 457 -16.56 10.80 1.47
N ALA A 458 -17.67 11.47 1.75
CA ALA A 458 -19.01 10.97 1.45
C ALA A 458 -19.32 10.97 -0.06
N HIS A 459 -18.60 11.78 -0.85
CA HIS A 459 -18.70 11.91 -2.31
C HIS A 459 -17.46 12.63 -2.87
N ALA A 460 -17.00 12.26 -4.07
CA ALA A 460 -15.75 12.74 -4.68
C ALA A 460 -15.70 14.27 -4.90
N SER A 461 -16.83 14.95 -5.10
CA SER A 461 -16.87 16.42 -5.28
C SER A 461 -16.33 17.21 -4.08
N PHE A 462 -16.34 16.63 -2.88
CA PHE A 462 -15.74 17.24 -1.69
C PHE A 462 -14.22 17.09 -1.68
N THR A 463 -13.70 15.92 -2.08
CA THR A 463 -12.27 15.70 -2.35
C THR A 463 -11.76 16.70 -3.39
N GLU A 464 -12.51 16.87 -4.49
CA GLU A 464 -12.18 17.81 -5.57
C GLU A 464 -12.25 19.28 -5.15
N PHE A 465 -13.22 19.65 -4.31
CA PHE A 465 -13.29 20.99 -3.71
C PHE A 465 -12.04 21.28 -2.87
N LEU A 466 -11.67 20.39 -1.95
CA LEU A 466 -10.54 20.57 -1.04
C LEU A 466 -9.19 20.68 -1.77
N SER A 467 -9.01 19.95 -2.87
CA SER A 467 -7.78 19.99 -3.69
C SER A 467 -7.69 21.22 -4.61
N ASP A 468 -8.81 21.84 -4.99
CA ASP A 468 -8.86 23.03 -5.85
C ASP A 468 -8.74 24.33 -5.03
N PRO A 469 -7.68 25.14 -5.22
CA PRO A 469 -7.47 26.37 -4.42
C PRO A 469 -8.42 27.51 -4.79
N ASN A 470 -8.94 27.56 -6.02
CA ASN A 470 -9.86 28.60 -6.47
C ASN A 470 -11.27 28.37 -5.87
N ARG A 471 -11.68 27.10 -5.79
CA ARG A 471 -12.93 26.68 -5.18
C ARG A 471 -12.89 26.75 -3.66
N SER A 472 -11.88 26.17 -3.01
CA SER A 472 -11.86 26.06 -1.52
C SER A 472 -11.17 27.20 -0.78
N ARG A 473 -10.33 28.00 -1.45
CA ARG A 473 -9.73 29.25 -0.93
C ARG A 473 -9.05 29.04 0.44
N GLN A 474 -9.55 29.66 1.50
CA GLN A 474 -9.04 29.52 2.87
C GLN A 474 -9.11 28.08 3.43
N HIS A 475 -10.00 27.24 2.88
CA HIS A 475 -10.15 25.84 3.26
C HIS A 475 -9.37 24.88 2.34
N HIS A 476 -8.43 25.39 1.54
CA HIS A 476 -7.63 24.56 0.63
C HIS A 476 -6.77 23.55 1.39
N ALA A 477 -7.01 22.28 1.12
CA ALA A 477 -6.30 21.14 1.71
C ALA A 477 -5.80 20.25 0.55
N PRO A 478 -4.65 20.60 -0.07
CA PRO A 478 -4.10 19.81 -1.17
C PRO A 478 -3.58 18.47 -0.65
N HIS A 479 -3.54 17.45 -1.50
CA HIS A 479 -2.95 16.14 -1.19
C HIS A 479 -1.64 16.25 -0.39
N MET A 480 -1.47 15.40 0.62
CA MET A 480 -0.20 15.32 1.36
C MET A 480 0.84 14.66 0.46
N SER A 481 1.97 15.33 0.23
CA SER A 481 3.01 14.80 -0.65
C SER A 481 3.60 13.50 -0.11
N LYS A 482 4.19 12.69 -1.00
CA LYS A 482 4.91 11.46 -0.63
C LYS A 482 5.95 11.73 0.47
N SER A 483 6.69 12.84 0.38
CA SER A 483 7.69 13.26 1.38
C SER A 483 7.04 13.55 2.74
N GLU A 484 5.99 14.39 2.80
CA GLU A 484 5.28 14.70 4.06
C GLU A 484 4.67 13.45 4.71
N TYR A 485 4.05 12.57 3.91
CA TYR A 485 3.45 11.33 4.41
C TYR A 485 4.53 10.36 4.93
N TYR A 486 5.65 10.24 4.23
CA TYR A 486 6.76 9.40 4.66
C TYR A 486 7.46 9.97 5.90
N ASP A 487 7.46 11.29 6.09
CA ASP A 487 7.94 11.94 7.31
C ASP A 487 7.08 11.58 8.52
N CYS A 488 5.74 11.66 8.38
CA CYS A 488 4.80 11.24 9.42
C CYS A 488 4.99 9.74 9.79
N VAL A 489 5.12 8.87 8.77
CA VAL A 489 5.35 7.43 8.98
C VAL A 489 6.71 7.17 9.63
N ALA A 490 7.79 7.79 9.15
CA ALA A 490 9.12 7.62 9.72
C ALA A 490 9.17 8.06 11.20
N THR A 491 8.55 9.20 11.51
CA THR A 491 8.47 9.75 12.88
C THR A 491 7.67 8.83 13.80
N LEU A 492 6.51 8.35 13.37
CA LEU A 492 5.70 7.36 14.11
C LEU A 492 6.49 6.07 14.40
N LEU A 493 7.21 5.54 13.41
CA LEU A 493 8.02 4.34 13.58
C LEU A 493 9.21 4.56 14.54
N LEU A 494 9.92 5.69 14.42
CA LEU A 494 11.04 6.04 15.31
C LEU A 494 10.58 6.28 16.76
N HIS A 495 9.43 6.92 16.96
CA HIS A 495 8.82 7.06 18.29
C HIS A 495 8.40 5.70 18.87
N THR A 496 7.74 4.84 18.09
CA THR A 496 7.31 3.49 18.51
C THR A 496 8.49 2.57 18.84
N LEU A 497 9.60 2.70 18.11
CA LEU A 497 10.84 2.00 18.43
C LEU A 497 11.55 2.58 19.66
N SER A 498 11.44 3.90 19.89
CA SER A 498 12.01 4.54 21.08
C SER A 498 11.32 4.11 22.38
N THR A 499 10.06 3.65 22.32
CA THR A 499 9.38 3.03 23.47
C THR A 499 9.86 1.61 23.80
N LEU A 500 10.91 1.08 23.13
CA LEU A 500 11.63 -0.13 23.57
C LEU A 500 12.57 0.14 24.76
N LYS A 501 12.95 1.40 25.01
CA LYS A 501 13.86 1.81 26.11
C LYS A 501 13.45 1.33 27.52
N PRO A 502 12.16 1.29 27.94
CA PRO A 502 11.76 0.81 29.27
C PRO A 502 11.96 -0.70 29.48
N HIS A 503 12.17 -1.45 28.40
CA HIS A 503 12.29 -2.91 28.40
C HIS A 503 13.71 -3.35 28.00
N TYR A 504 14.72 -2.55 28.36
CA TYR A 504 16.12 -2.85 28.10
C TYR A 504 16.90 -3.07 29.41
N PRO A 505 17.51 -4.25 29.63
CA PRO A 505 17.37 -5.49 28.87
C PRO A 505 15.96 -6.13 28.93
N LEU A 506 15.60 -6.93 27.92
CA LEU A 506 14.27 -7.54 27.74
C LEU A 506 13.96 -8.63 28.78
N TYR A 507 13.44 -8.20 29.93
CA TYR A 507 13.03 -9.05 31.06
C TYR A 507 11.51 -9.29 31.15
N HIS A 508 10.78 -9.33 30.03
CA HIS A 508 9.41 -9.89 30.05
C HIS A 508 9.00 -10.57 28.73
N PRO A 509 8.49 -11.82 28.74
CA PRO A 509 8.05 -12.53 27.55
C PRO A 509 6.59 -12.21 27.15
N GLN A 510 6.04 -11.06 27.57
CA GLN A 510 4.65 -10.64 27.33
C GLN A 510 4.54 -9.24 26.70
N SER A 511 5.64 -8.64 26.25
CA SER A 511 5.56 -7.51 25.32
C SER A 511 5.21 -8.03 23.93
N ASP A 512 3.96 -7.87 23.51
CA ASP A 512 3.55 -8.10 22.13
C ASP A 512 4.13 -7.00 21.23
N PHE A 513 5.37 -7.22 20.79
CA PHE A 513 6.04 -6.35 19.84
C PHE A 513 5.36 -6.48 18.47
N THR A 514 4.56 -5.48 18.08
CA THR A 514 3.86 -5.43 16.79
C THR A 514 4.88 -5.50 15.64
N THR A 515 4.89 -6.64 14.95
CA THR A 515 6.05 -7.09 14.16
C THR A 515 6.16 -6.48 12.76
N THR A 516 5.03 -6.08 12.16
CA THR A 516 4.92 -5.78 10.72
C THR A 516 5.63 -4.49 10.30
N PHE A 517 5.71 -3.49 11.18
CA PHE A 517 6.10 -2.12 10.84
C PHE A 517 7.52 -1.75 11.22
N SER A 518 7.98 -2.28 12.35
CA SER A 518 9.08 -1.76 13.17
C SER A 518 10.48 -1.89 12.55
N LEU A 519 10.61 -2.43 11.33
CA LEU A 519 11.90 -2.80 10.72
C LEU A 519 12.26 -2.01 9.46
N ARG A 520 11.35 -1.20 8.90
CA ARG A 520 11.51 -0.56 7.57
C ARG A 520 11.36 0.96 7.56
N TRP A 521 11.49 1.61 8.72
CA TRP A 521 11.59 3.09 8.83
C TRP A 521 12.71 3.67 7.95
N ASP A 522 13.76 2.87 7.69
CA ASP A 522 14.86 3.18 6.78
C ASP A 522 14.43 3.57 5.36
N VAL A 523 13.29 3.05 4.89
CA VAL A 523 12.78 3.27 3.53
C VAL A 523 12.17 4.64 3.43
N TYR A 524 11.35 5.00 4.42
CA TYR A 524 10.60 6.25 4.45
C TYR A 524 11.54 7.45 4.54
N CYS A 525 12.53 7.42 5.44
CA CYS A 525 13.53 8.50 5.58
C CYS A 525 14.24 8.83 4.26
N ARG A 526 14.63 7.81 3.47
CA ARG A 526 15.48 7.99 2.27
C ARG A 526 14.81 8.70 1.10
N GLU A 527 13.50 8.89 1.15
CA GLU A 527 12.70 9.54 0.10
C GLU A 527 12.21 10.94 0.55
N ILE A 528 12.74 11.45 1.68
CA ILE A 528 12.45 12.77 2.23
C ILE A 528 13.62 13.71 1.90
N GLU A 529 13.34 14.77 1.15
CA GLU A 529 14.33 15.80 0.79
C GLU A 529 14.55 16.84 1.89
N SER A 530 13.51 17.13 2.68
CA SER A 530 13.52 18.09 3.80
C SER A 530 12.73 17.51 4.98
N PRO A 531 13.39 16.96 6.02
CA PRO A 531 12.71 16.35 7.16
C PRO A 531 12.10 17.41 8.11
N SER A 532 11.00 17.03 8.78
CA SER A 532 10.36 17.85 9.81
C SER A 532 11.21 17.97 11.08
N LEU A 533 10.88 18.96 11.92
CA LEU A 533 11.49 19.10 13.24
C LEU A 533 11.17 17.91 14.14
N ASP A 534 9.99 17.31 13.99
CA ASP A 534 9.58 16.13 14.76
C ASP A 534 10.35 14.87 14.31
N LEU A 535 10.59 14.69 13.00
CA LEU A 535 11.45 13.62 12.48
C LEU A 535 12.91 13.80 12.94
N LEU A 536 13.45 15.03 12.90
CA LEU A 536 14.80 15.34 13.39
C LEU A 536 14.95 15.09 14.90
N ALA A 537 13.92 15.43 15.69
CA ALA A 537 13.86 15.12 17.11
C ALA A 537 13.76 13.61 17.37
N ALA A 538 12.92 12.89 16.61
CA ALA A 538 12.76 11.44 16.71
C ALA A 538 14.06 10.70 16.36
N LEU A 539 14.80 11.16 15.34
CA LEU A 539 16.13 10.67 14.98
C LEU A 539 17.13 10.94 16.11
N SER A 540 17.21 12.17 16.62
CA SER A 540 18.13 12.53 17.71
C SER A 540 17.81 11.79 19.02
N GLY A 541 16.55 11.45 19.26
CA GLY A 541 16.11 10.61 20.37
C GLY A 541 16.33 9.10 20.17
N PHE A 542 16.66 8.64 18.96
CA PHE A 542 16.71 7.22 18.64
C PHE A 542 17.97 6.53 19.19
N ASP A 543 17.77 5.38 19.85
CA ASP A 543 18.86 4.53 20.36
C ASP A 543 18.87 3.18 19.62
N PRO A 544 19.94 2.81 18.91
CA PRO A 544 20.04 1.53 18.21
C PRO A 544 20.13 0.34 19.16
N TYR A 545 20.61 0.50 20.41
CA TYR A 545 20.89 -0.64 21.28
C TYR A 545 19.62 -1.41 21.71
N PRO A 546 18.54 -0.76 22.20
CA PRO A 546 17.27 -1.44 22.49
C PRO A 546 16.61 -2.05 21.25
N PHE A 547 16.65 -1.35 20.13
CA PHE A 547 16.08 -1.83 18.86
C PHE A 547 16.80 -3.09 18.36
N VAL A 548 18.13 -3.08 18.32
CA VAL A 548 18.95 -4.22 17.91
C VAL A 548 18.75 -5.40 18.86
N ALA A 549 18.68 -5.17 20.17
CA ALA A 549 18.42 -6.24 21.14
C ALA A 549 17.02 -6.86 21.01
N ALA A 550 15.98 -6.06 20.73
CA ALA A 550 14.66 -6.59 20.40
C ALA A 550 14.70 -7.46 19.13
N CYS A 551 15.37 -6.99 18.07
CA CYS A 551 15.58 -7.78 16.86
C CYS A 551 16.32 -9.10 17.12
N MET A 552 17.32 -9.10 18.01
CA MET A 552 18.00 -10.33 18.45
C MET A 552 17.06 -11.30 19.20
N PHE A 553 16.22 -10.79 20.10
CA PHE A 553 15.32 -11.59 20.94
C PHE A 553 14.18 -12.25 20.13
N TYR A 554 13.55 -11.50 19.22
CA TYR A 554 12.49 -12.01 18.35
C TYR A 554 13.01 -12.73 17.09
N GLY A 555 14.31 -12.60 16.78
CA GLY A 555 14.97 -13.33 15.69
C GLY A 555 14.91 -12.67 14.31
N PHE A 556 14.69 -11.35 14.25
CA PHE A 556 14.61 -10.61 13.00
C PHE A 556 15.99 -10.43 12.32
N ASN A 557 16.01 -10.47 10.98
CA ASN A 557 17.21 -10.19 10.19
C ASN A 557 17.55 -8.69 10.26
N LEU A 558 18.79 -8.35 10.60
CA LEU A 558 19.27 -6.97 10.64
C LEU A 558 20.02 -6.59 9.35
N TYR A 559 19.37 -5.78 8.51
CA TYR A 559 19.88 -5.35 7.22
C TYR A 559 20.78 -4.10 7.35
N PHE A 560 21.93 -4.23 8.03
CA PHE A 560 22.84 -3.11 8.35
C PHE A 560 23.22 -2.24 7.13
N LEU A 561 23.26 -2.79 5.91
CA LEU A 561 23.56 -2.04 4.68
C LEU A 561 22.51 -0.95 4.36
N LEU A 562 21.25 -1.16 4.75
CA LEU A 562 20.18 -0.16 4.58
C LEU A 562 20.40 1.03 5.51
N TRP A 563 20.81 0.77 6.76
CA TRP A 563 21.10 1.80 7.75
C TRP A 563 22.30 2.66 7.34
N GLY A 564 23.31 2.08 6.69
CA GLY A 564 24.42 2.85 6.09
C GLY A 564 23.95 3.91 5.08
N ARG A 565 22.84 3.67 4.36
CA ARG A 565 22.21 4.66 3.47
C ARG A 565 21.47 5.74 4.27
N VAL A 566 20.77 5.36 5.34
CA VAL A 566 20.10 6.32 6.25
C VAL A 566 21.10 7.22 6.97
N ILE A 567 22.23 6.71 7.44
CA ILE A 567 23.28 7.51 8.07
C ILE A 567 23.88 8.49 7.06
N LYS A 568 24.08 8.08 5.80
CA LYS A 568 24.52 8.99 4.73
C LYS A 568 23.49 10.10 4.44
N TRP A 569 22.20 9.77 4.47
CA TRP A 569 21.09 10.74 4.34
C TRP A 569 21.02 11.69 5.55
N ALA A 570 21.12 11.18 6.78
CA ALA A 570 21.16 12.01 7.99
C ALA A 570 22.30 13.03 7.92
N LYS A 571 23.51 12.60 7.51
CA LYS A 571 24.69 13.48 7.36
C LYS A 571 24.49 14.70 6.46
N SER A 572 23.53 14.75 5.53
CA SER A 572 23.27 15.99 4.77
C SER A 572 22.55 17.09 5.56
N PHE A 573 22.02 16.80 6.75
CA PHE A 573 21.33 17.77 7.61
C PHE A 573 22.19 18.32 8.77
N GLY A 574 23.49 17.98 8.80
CA GLY A 574 24.47 18.57 9.72
C GLY A 574 24.15 18.37 11.20
N GLU A 575 24.36 19.43 12.00
CA GLU A 575 24.24 19.43 13.46
C GLU A 575 22.93 18.83 13.96
N SER A 576 21.81 19.10 13.28
CA SER A 576 20.46 18.60 13.61
C SER A 576 20.31 17.07 13.65
N THR A 577 21.27 16.33 13.09
CA THR A 577 21.31 14.85 13.12
C THR A 577 22.63 14.30 13.67
N GLN A 578 23.56 15.17 14.08
CA GLN A 578 24.92 14.77 14.44
C GLN A 578 24.93 13.70 15.55
N HIS A 579 24.09 13.86 16.58
CA HIS A 579 24.02 12.89 17.68
C HIS A 579 23.56 11.49 17.22
N PHE A 580 22.55 11.42 16.34
CA PHE A 580 22.11 10.17 15.71
C PHE A 580 23.24 9.54 14.89
N VAL A 581 23.93 10.35 14.08
CA VAL A 581 25.06 9.90 13.26
C VAL A 581 26.20 9.35 14.12
N GLU A 582 26.59 10.05 15.18
CA GLU A 582 27.66 9.64 16.10
C GLU A 582 27.33 8.34 16.85
N ILE A 583 26.11 8.22 17.38
CA ILE A 583 25.64 6.99 18.04
C ILE A 583 25.65 5.80 17.06
N TRP A 584 25.12 5.99 15.85
CA TRP A 584 25.06 4.93 14.85
C TRP A 584 26.43 4.55 14.29
N GLU A 585 27.32 5.51 14.03
CA GLU A 585 28.67 5.20 13.56
C GLU A 585 29.51 4.53 14.66
N SER A 586 29.36 4.93 15.92
CA SER A 586 29.95 4.26 17.08
C SER A 586 29.48 2.80 17.20
N PHE A 587 28.16 2.58 17.16
CA PHE A 587 27.56 1.23 17.14
C PHE A 587 28.03 0.39 15.95
N LEU A 588 28.19 1.00 14.76
CA LEU A 588 28.69 0.31 13.57
C LEU A 588 30.20 0.00 13.61
N GLN A 589 31.00 0.61 14.48
CA GLN A 589 32.36 0.11 14.75
C GLN A 589 32.33 -1.17 15.58
N GLY A 590 31.40 -1.26 16.53
CA GLY A 590 31.14 -2.47 17.29
C GLY A 590 30.30 -2.27 18.54
N PHE A 591 30.02 -3.39 19.19
CA PHE A 591 29.26 -3.48 20.44
C PHE A 591 29.68 -4.74 21.19
N CYS A 592 29.30 -4.86 22.46
CA CYS A 592 29.50 -6.09 23.23
C CYS A 592 28.20 -6.87 23.40
N ILE A 593 28.30 -8.19 23.50
CA ILE A 593 27.22 -9.10 23.80
C ILE A 593 27.59 -9.87 25.07
N ALA A 594 26.71 -9.87 26.06
CA ALA A 594 26.78 -10.73 27.23
C ALA A 594 25.87 -11.95 27.02
N PHE A 595 26.41 -13.15 27.24
CA PHE A 595 25.68 -14.41 27.16
C PHE A 595 25.48 -15.02 28.55
N PRO A 596 24.27 -15.49 28.88
CA PRO A 596 24.01 -16.20 30.14
C PRO A 596 24.68 -17.58 30.12
N SER A 597 24.97 -18.12 31.30
CA SER A 597 25.55 -19.47 31.49
C SER A 597 24.70 -20.61 30.90
N THR A 598 23.42 -20.37 30.58
CA THR A 598 22.54 -21.31 29.88
C THR A 598 22.79 -21.41 28.37
N VAL A 599 23.50 -20.44 27.77
CA VAL A 599 23.99 -20.51 26.39
C VAL A 599 25.37 -21.16 26.41
N SER A 600 25.53 -22.31 25.75
CA SER A 600 26.85 -22.95 25.70
C SER A 600 27.88 -22.05 25.02
N GLN A 601 29.09 -21.99 25.59
CA GLN A 601 30.20 -21.16 25.11
C GLN A 601 30.47 -21.37 23.60
N HIS A 602 30.28 -22.60 23.09
CA HIS A 602 30.35 -22.92 21.67
C HIS A 602 29.32 -22.17 20.80
N LYS A 603 28.05 -22.07 21.24
CA LYS A 603 27.01 -21.31 20.54
C LYS A 603 27.28 -19.81 20.62
N ALA A 604 27.67 -19.30 21.79
CA ALA A 604 28.01 -17.89 21.98
C ALA A 604 29.14 -17.43 21.03
N ILE A 605 30.21 -18.23 20.91
CA ILE A 605 31.30 -18.00 19.95
C ILE A 605 30.78 -17.92 18.51
N TRP A 606 29.99 -18.90 18.08
CA TRP A 606 29.44 -18.94 16.72
C TRP A 606 28.51 -17.77 16.41
N TRP A 607 27.62 -17.41 17.34
CA TRP A 607 26.75 -16.24 17.23
C TRP A 607 27.54 -14.94 17.11
N THR A 608 28.66 -14.81 17.83
CA THR A 608 29.52 -13.63 17.75
C THR A 608 30.21 -13.51 16.38
N PHE A 609 30.69 -14.63 15.79
CA PHE A 609 31.22 -14.61 14.42
C PHE A 609 30.16 -14.26 13.38
N LYS A 610 28.91 -14.74 13.54
CA LYS A 610 27.80 -14.32 12.68
C LYS A 610 27.67 -12.80 12.74
N TRP A 611 27.50 -12.23 13.93
CA TRP A 611 27.29 -10.77 14.07
C TRP A 611 28.41 -9.91 13.47
N GLU A 612 29.67 -10.31 13.59
CA GLU A 612 30.77 -9.54 12.97
C GLU A 612 30.72 -9.57 11.44
N ARG A 613 30.43 -10.73 10.84
CA ARG A 613 30.23 -10.83 9.39
C ARG A 613 29.08 -9.95 8.94
N GLU A 614 27.92 -10.02 9.60
CA GLU A 614 26.71 -9.30 9.18
C GLU A 614 26.88 -7.78 9.34
N LEU A 615 27.63 -7.34 10.37
CA LEU A 615 28.02 -5.94 10.62
C LEU A 615 29.04 -5.40 9.61
N PHE A 616 29.91 -6.26 9.06
CA PHE A 616 30.84 -5.86 8.01
C PHE A 616 30.19 -5.84 6.62
N ASP A 617 29.54 -6.95 6.25
CA ASP A 617 28.95 -7.14 4.92
C ASP A 617 27.85 -6.11 4.69
N GLY A 618 26.77 -6.22 5.48
CA GLY A 618 25.45 -5.82 5.03
C GLY A 618 25.01 -6.61 3.78
N TYR A 619 23.77 -7.08 3.74
CA TYR A 619 23.35 -7.99 2.67
C TYR A 619 23.11 -7.28 1.33
N ASP A 620 23.71 -7.83 0.26
CA ASP A 620 23.18 -7.68 -1.09
C ASP A 620 21.84 -8.43 -1.18
N LEU A 621 20.87 -7.81 -1.85
CA LEU A 621 19.46 -8.18 -1.78
C LEU A 621 19.19 -9.50 -2.53
N ALA A 622 19.85 -9.71 -3.67
CA ALA A 622 19.60 -10.84 -4.56
C ALA A 622 19.98 -12.20 -3.95
N GLU A 623 21.14 -12.28 -3.28
CA GLU A 623 21.59 -13.51 -2.60
C GLU A 623 20.65 -13.86 -1.42
N SER A 624 20.09 -12.83 -0.77
CA SER A 624 19.25 -13.00 0.43
C SER A 624 17.92 -13.69 0.14
N GLN A 625 17.21 -13.33 -0.94
CA GLN A 625 15.95 -13.99 -1.34
C GLN A 625 16.17 -15.48 -1.64
N LYS A 626 17.25 -15.80 -2.36
CA LYS A 626 17.60 -17.17 -2.73
C LYS A 626 17.88 -18.04 -1.49
N VAL A 627 18.67 -17.53 -0.55
CA VAL A 627 18.99 -18.23 0.72
C VAL A 627 17.78 -18.31 1.67
N LEU A 628 16.91 -17.30 1.67
CA LEU A 628 15.68 -17.29 2.47
C LEU A 628 14.67 -18.33 1.94
N LEU A 629 14.41 -18.34 0.63
CA LEU A 629 13.56 -19.32 -0.02
C LEU A 629 14.11 -20.74 0.15
N GLN A 630 15.41 -20.96 -0.06
CA GLN A 630 16.03 -22.27 0.19
C GLN A 630 15.77 -22.73 1.63
N LYS A 631 15.96 -21.88 2.65
CA LYS A 631 15.71 -22.24 4.06
C LYS A 631 14.24 -22.45 4.41
N LEU A 632 13.31 -21.72 3.78
CA LEU A 632 11.87 -21.94 3.91
C LEU A 632 11.43 -23.28 3.33
N TYR A 633 12.00 -23.69 2.19
CA TYR A 633 11.66 -24.96 1.54
C TYR A 633 12.50 -26.17 2.01
N SER A 634 13.62 -25.96 2.74
CA SER A 634 14.56 -27.04 3.11
C SER A 634 14.72 -27.28 4.62
N ALA A 635 13.65 -27.14 5.42
CA ALA A 635 13.68 -27.60 6.81
C ALA A 635 12.31 -27.99 7.40
N ARG A 636 12.09 -29.30 7.56
CA ARG A 636 11.63 -29.77 8.88
C ARG A 636 12.79 -29.56 9.86
N GLU A 637 12.49 -29.14 11.09
CA GLU A 637 13.48 -28.85 12.15
C GLU A 637 14.43 -27.65 11.91
N ALA A 638 13.90 -26.50 11.47
CA ALA A 638 14.60 -25.21 11.62
C ALA A 638 13.76 -24.17 12.40
N THR A 639 13.45 -24.48 13.66
CA THR A 639 12.99 -23.48 14.63
C THR A 639 14.13 -22.51 14.98
N LEU A 640 14.37 -21.55 14.07
CA LEU A 640 15.22 -20.36 14.28
C LEU A 640 14.56 -19.36 15.25
N ALA A 641 13.95 -19.87 16.32
CA ALA A 641 13.46 -19.09 17.44
C ALA A 641 14.65 -18.76 18.35
N TRP A 642 15.12 -17.52 18.31
CA TRP A 642 16.26 -17.02 19.10
C TRP A 642 15.89 -16.79 20.58
N LYS A 643 15.21 -17.77 21.19
CA LYS A 643 14.81 -17.79 22.61
C LYS A 643 16.04 -17.94 23.51
N GLY A 644 16.80 -16.85 23.66
CA GLY A 644 18.02 -16.77 24.45
C GLY A 644 18.22 -15.35 24.96
N HIS A 645 18.43 -15.21 26.27
CA HIS A 645 18.53 -13.94 26.97
C HIS A 645 19.92 -13.29 26.78
N ALA A 646 20.39 -13.12 25.54
CA ALA A 646 21.65 -12.43 25.26
C ALA A 646 21.45 -10.91 25.38
N LEU A 647 22.34 -10.22 26.11
CA LEU A 647 22.23 -8.77 26.30
C LEU A 647 23.24 -8.02 25.44
N LEU A 648 22.80 -6.96 24.79
CA LEU A 648 23.64 -6.04 24.04
C LEU A 648 24.22 -4.97 24.99
N ILE A 649 25.42 -4.45 24.72
CA ILE A 649 26.09 -3.44 25.58
C ILE A 649 26.94 -2.49 24.71
N PRO A 650 26.91 -1.16 24.94
CA PRO A 650 27.82 -0.21 24.32
C PRO A 650 29.31 -0.47 24.62
N LEU A 651 30.18 -0.13 23.66
CA LEU A 651 31.63 -0.15 23.87
C LEU A 651 32.05 0.94 24.88
N GLY A 652 32.56 0.53 26.04
CA GLY A 652 33.26 1.41 26.99
C GLY A 652 32.54 1.72 28.31
N ASN A 653 31.27 1.37 28.47
CA ASN A 653 30.61 1.48 29.77
C ASN A 653 31.11 0.39 30.75
N ASN A 654 31.28 0.77 32.02
CA ASN A 654 31.56 -0.19 33.09
C ASN A 654 30.48 -1.28 33.15
N HIS A 655 30.88 -2.53 33.37
CA HIS A 655 30.00 -3.73 33.39
C HIS A 655 29.09 -3.83 34.62
N GLY A 656 28.54 -2.72 35.11
CA GLY A 656 27.71 -2.66 36.30
C GLY A 656 26.45 -3.50 36.16
N MET A 657 26.28 -4.48 37.06
CA MET A 657 25.08 -5.30 37.23
C MET A 657 24.73 -6.26 36.08
N LEU A 658 25.72 -6.80 35.36
CA LEU A 658 25.55 -8.13 34.76
C LEU A 658 25.45 -9.19 35.88
N PRO A 659 24.57 -10.20 35.78
CA PRO A 659 24.51 -11.28 36.77
C PRO A 659 25.77 -12.16 36.74
N GLU A 660 26.04 -12.85 37.84
CA GLU A 660 27.23 -13.69 37.99
C GLU A 660 27.23 -14.87 36.99
N GLY A 661 28.42 -15.23 36.49
CA GLY A 661 28.59 -16.32 35.52
C GLY A 661 28.23 -16.00 34.05
N TRP A 662 27.92 -14.75 33.71
CA TRP A 662 27.71 -14.31 32.32
C TRP A 662 29.04 -14.04 31.61
N VAL A 663 29.13 -14.42 30.33
CA VAL A 663 30.34 -14.21 29.51
C VAL A 663 30.12 -13.05 28.54
N VAL A 664 30.91 -11.98 28.69
CA VAL A 664 30.91 -10.83 27.79
C VAL A 664 31.95 -11.04 26.68
N THR A 665 31.56 -10.79 25.44
CA THR A 665 32.48 -10.67 24.31
C THR A 665 32.11 -9.45 23.47
N CYS A 666 32.99 -8.99 22.59
CA CYS A 666 32.70 -7.84 21.74
C CYS A 666 32.83 -8.19 20.25
N VAL A 667 31.84 -7.71 19.50
CA VAL A 667 31.70 -7.71 18.05
C VAL A 667 32.40 -6.46 17.53
N LYS A 668 33.34 -6.60 16.58
CA LYS A 668 33.98 -5.46 15.92
C LYS A 668 33.92 -5.61 14.40
N ARG A 669 33.58 -4.52 13.72
CA ARG A 669 33.47 -4.50 12.24
C ARG A 669 34.79 -4.84 11.54
N THR A 670 35.92 -4.46 12.13
CA THR A 670 37.28 -4.82 11.66
C THR A 670 37.52 -6.32 11.55
N ASN A 671 36.84 -7.13 12.36
CA ASN A 671 36.99 -8.59 12.35
C ASN A 671 36.12 -9.23 11.27
N GLY A 672 34.96 -8.63 11.00
CA GLY A 672 34.01 -9.09 10.00
C GLY A 672 34.55 -9.09 8.57
N GLU A 673 35.47 -8.18 8.23
CA GLU A 673 36.12 -8.15 6.91
C GLU A 673 36.85 -9.47 6.59
N VAL A 674 37.56 -9.98 7.59
CA VAL A 674 38.30 -11.24 7.53
C VAL A 674 37.32 -12.40 7.41
N PHE A 675 36.26 -12.39 8.23
CA PHE A 675 35.22 -13.43 8.22
C PHE A 675 34.42 -13.47 6.92
N ARG A 676 34.20 -12.33 6.24
CA ARG A 676 33.64 -12.29 4.89
C ARG A 676 34.52 -13.04 3.90
N ARG A 677 35.82 -12.69 3.84
CA ARG A 677 36.77 -13.25 2.86
C ARG A 677 36.89 -14.77 2.95
N VAL A 678 36.69 -15.34 4.13
CA VAL A 678 36.75 -16.80 4.35
C VAL A 678 35.39 -17.49 4.38
N SER A 679 34.29 -16.75 4.32
CA SER A 679 32.96 -17.21 4.76
C SER A 679 32.47 -18.49 4.07
N GLY A 680 32.73 -18.67 2.76
CA GLY A 680 32.39 -19.90 2.03
C GLY A 680 33.05 -21.15 2.64
N ALA A 681 34.34 -21.09 2.94
CA ALA A 681 35.06 -22.20 3.59
C ALA A 681 34.60 -22.47 5.04
N LEU A 682 33.84 -21.57 5.67
CA LEU A 682 33.23 -21.78 6.99
C LEU A 682 31.83 -22.41 6.91
N MET A 683 31.15 -22.34 5.76
CA MET A 683 29.74 -22.74 5.62
C MET A 683 29.55 -24.22 5.29
N ASP A 684 30.49 -24.82 4.55
CA ASP A 684 30.24 -26.05 3.79
C ASP A 684 30.36 -27.37 4.58
N ASN A 685 30.73 -27.34 5.87
CA ASN A 685 31.08 -28.57 6.62
C ASN A 685 30.59 -28.60 8.08
N HIS A 686 29.38 -29.13 8.31
CA HIS A 686 28.89 -29.88 9.50
C HIS A 686 29.45 -29.55 10.93
N GLY A 687 29.81 -28.29 11.23
CA GLY A 687 30.50 -27.93 12.47
C GLY A 687 31.96 -28.42 12.57
N GLN A 688 32.58 -28.80 11.45
CA GLN A 688 33.91 -29.39 11.41
C GLN A 688 35.00 -28.39 11.84
N LEU A 689 34.93 -27.16 11.33
CA LEU A 689 35.74 -26.01 11.78
C LEU A 689 35.69 -25.85 13.32
N PHE A 690 34.52 -26.07 13.92
CA PHE A 690 34.35 -25.87 15.36
C PHE A 690 35.16 -26.89 16.18
N LYS A 691 35.16 -28.17 15.76
CA LYS A 691 36.04 -29.20 16.32
C LYS A 691 37.52 -28.89 16.06
N ASP A 692 37.82 -28.33 14.89
CA ASP A 692 39.16 -27.91 14.49
C ASP A 692 39.70 -26.73 15.35
N ILE A 693 38.82 -25.86 15.86
CA ILE A 693 39.14 -24.79 16.84
C ILE A 693 39.26 -25.39 18.25
N GLN A 694 38.36 -26.30 18.63
CA GLN A 694 38.36 -26.99 19.92
C GLN A 694 39.68 -27.74 20.16
N ASN A 695 40.23 -28.37 19.10
CA ASN A 695 41.49 -29.11 19.13
C ASN A 695 42.73 -28.27 18.74
N ASP A 696 42.57 -26.98 18.44
CA ASP A 696 43.61 -26.07 17.90
C ASP A 696 44.29 -26.57 16.59
N THR A 697 43.62 -27.45 15.83
CA THR A 697 44.16 -28.11 14.62
C THR A 697 43.89 -27.36 13.31
N CYS A 698 42.74 -26.70 13.18
CA CYS A 698 42.32 -25.89 12.00
C CYS A 698 42.64 -26.48 10.60
N LYS A 699 42.56 -27.82 10.44
CA LYS A 699 42.95 -28.52 9.20
C LYS A 699 42.02 -28.25 8.02
N THR A 700 40.72 -28.05 8.26
CA THR A 700 39.74 -27.68 7.22
C THR A 700 40.05 -26.34 6.53
N VAL A 701 40.75 -25.43 7.22
CA VAL A 701 41.05 -24.07 6.72
C VAL A 701 42.28 -24.04 5.78
N LEU A 702 43.04 -25.15 5.71
CA LEU A 702 44.28 -25.24 4.91
C LEU A 702 44.06 -25.65 3.44
N GLY A 703 42.82 -25.85 3.01
CA GLY A 703 42.47 -26.30 1.65
C GLY A 703 42.55 -25.23 0.56
N ASN A 704 43.61 -24.43 0.48
CA ASN A 704 43.91 -23.42 -0.58
C ASN A 704 42.86 -22.31 -0.86
N TRP A 705 41.69 -22.30 -0.22
CA TRP A 705 40.60 -21.35 -0.51
C TRP A 705 40.72 -20.00 0.24
N ILE A 706 41.75 -19.83 1.07
CA ILE A 706 41.95 -18.69 1.98
C ILE A 706 43.41 -18.22 1.88
N LYS A 707 43.63 -16.89 1.92
CA LYS A 707 44.98 -16.30 1.93
C LYS A 707 45.69 -16.56 3.26
N GLU A 708 47.01 -16.70 3.23
CA GLU A 708 47.80 -17.00 4.43
C GLU A 708 47.66 -15.90 5.51
N ASP A 709 47.61 -14.62 5.11
CA ASP A 709 47.40 -13.49 6.04
C ASP A 709 46.03 -13.56 6.74
N ASP A 710 44.95 -13.85 5.99
CA ASP A 710 43.60 -14.04 6.54
C ASP A 710 43.55 -15.23 7.51
N LEU A 711 44.23 -16.33 7.16
CA LEU A 711 44.37 -17.50 8.02
C LEU A 711 45.14 -17.19 9.32
N ILE A 712 46.19 -16.37 9.26
CA ILE A 712 46.94 -15.89 10.45
C ILE A 712 46.05 -14.98 11.30
N GLN A 713 45.36 -14.02 10.69
CA GLN A 713 44.49 -13.07 11.39
C GLN A 713 43.33 -13.80 12.09
N ILE A 714 42.73 -14.81 11.45
CA ILE A 714 41.73 -15.69 12.08
C ILE A 714 42.32 -16.46 13.25
N LYS A 715 43.50 -17.09 13.11
CA LYS A 715 44.15 -17.81 14.22
C LYS A 715 44.34 -16.90 15.44
N CYS A 716 44.75 -15.65 15.25
CA CYS A 716 44.86 -14.66 16.32
C CYS A 716 43.51 -14.34 16.98
N LEU A 717 42.47 -14.04 16.19
CA LEU A 717 41.12 -13.72 16.70
C LEU A 717 40.48 -14.91 17.44
N MET A 718 40.65 -16.13 16.91
CA MET A 718 40.17 -17.38 17.52
C MET A 718 40.84 -17.63 18.88
N LYS A 719 42.17 -17.48 18.97
CA LYS A 719 42.90 -17.64 20.23
C LYS A 719 42.54 -16.57 21.26
N GLN A 720 42.31 -15.32 20.83
CA GLN A 720 41.78 -14.27 21.71
C GLN A 720 40.39 -14.63 22.27
N ARG A 721 39.46 -15.12 21.44
CA ARG A 721 38.13 -15.55 21.93
C ARG A 721 38.16 -16.79 22.81
N ARG A 722 39.05 -17.75 22.55
CA ARG A 722 39.22 -18.92 23.43
C ARG A 722 39.60 -18.51 24.85
N LYS A 723 40.42 -17.47 25.04
CA LYS A 723 40.77 -16.92 26.36
C LYS A 723 39.57 -16.30 27.10
N VAL A 724 38.61 -15.73 26.37
CA VAL A 724 37.38 -15.13 26.95
C VAL A 724 36.37 -16.21 27.34
N PHE A 725 36.17 -17.22 26.51
CA PHE A 725 35.12 -18.22 26.70
C PHE A 725 35.55 -19.49 27.45
N PHE A 726 36.86 -19.79 27.53
CA PHE A 726 37.40 -20.98 28.20
C PHE A 726 38.64 -20.64 29.06
N PRO A 727 38.53 -19.74 30.07
CA PRO A 727 39.67 -19.28 30.86
C PRO A 727 40.40 -20.43 31.60
N GLU A 728 39.66 -21.44 32.06
CA GLU A 728 40.21 -22.63 32.76
C GLU A 728 41.02 -23.55 31.84
N SER A 729 40.93 -23.41 30.50
CA SER A 729 41.62 -24.29 29.53
C SER A 729 43.07 -23.88 29.23
N LEU A 730 43.66 -23.01 30.05
CA LEU A 730 44.94 -22.33 29.81
C LEU A 730 46.00 -22.56 30.90
N SER A 731 45.65 -23.22 32.01
CA SER A 731 46.65 -23.92 32.82
C SER A 731 47.14 -25.16 32.06
N ASP A 732 48.46 -25.36 32.05
CA ASP A 732 49.17 -26.56 31.58
C ASP A 732 49.05 -26.94 30.09
N SER A 733 49.64 -26.14 29.20
CA SER A 733 50.18 -26.66 27.91
C SER A 733 51.16 -25.74 27.12
N ASP A 734 51.20 -24.42 27.40
CA ASP A 734 52.02 -23.44 26.65
C ASP A 734 53.56 -23.63 26.77
N SER A 735 54.06 -24.56 27.59
CA SER A 735 55.49 -24.85 27.77
C SER A 735 56.14 -25.64 26.61
N SER A 736 55.34 -26.09 25.63
CA SER A 736 55.77 -26.99 24.55
C SER A 736 56.47 -26.28 23.37
N PHE A 737 56.24 -24.99 23.15
CA PHE A 737 56.74 -24.25 21.98
C PHE A 737 58.28 -24.05 21.96
N ALA A 738 58.97 -24.27 23.07
CA ALA A 738 60.40 -23.97 23.23
C ALA A 738 61.38 -25.05 22.69
N LYS A 739 60.89 -26.15 22.09
CA LYS A 739 61.72 -27.35 21.80
C LYS A 739 61.74 -27.89 20.36
N SER A 740 61.17 -27.20 19.37
CA SER A 740 61.29 -27.61 17.95
C SER A 740 62.56 -27.12 17.24
N ALA A 741 63.33 -26.22 17.86
CA ALA A 741 64.46 -25.50 17.22
C ALA A 741 65.78 -26.30 17.09
N ALA A 742 65.78 -27.63 17.25
CA ALA A 742 67.03 -28.39 17.45
C ALA A 742 67.05 -29.83 16.88
N TYR A 743 67.05 -29.99 15.55
CA TYR A 743 67.72 -31.13 14.89
C TYR A 743 68.40 -30.70 13.57
N ARG A 744 69.50 -31.38 13.20
CA ARG A 744 70.51 -31.00 12.18
C ARG A 744 70.06 -31.36 10.74
N LYS A 745 70.53 -30.74 9.65
CA LYS A 745 71.94 -30.62 9.18
C LYS A 745 72.23 -29.37 8.29
N PRO A 746 73.52 -29.05 7.97
CA PRO A 746 73.92 -27.67 7.60
C PRO A 746 74.73 -27.50 6.29
N LEU A 747 75.00 -26.22 5.95
CA LEU A 747 76.12 -25.69 5.13
C LEU A 747 76.07 -25.92 3.59
N PRO A 748 76.78 -25.11 2.76
CA PRO A 748 77.89 -24.19 3.07
C PRO A 748 77.58 -22.67 3.03
N ASN A 749 78.49 -21.92 3.69
CA ASN A 749 78.54 -20.46 3.68
C ASN A 749 79.18 -19.91 2.38
N LEU A 750 78.98 -18.62 2.14
CA LEU A 750 80.07 -17.73 1.75
C LEU A 750 80.18 -16.58 2.77
N SER A 751 81.41 -16.14 3.01
CA SER A 751 81.86 -15.14 4.00
C SER A 751 81.00 -13.85 4.00
N GLN A 752 80.67 -13.25 5.15
CA GLN A 752 81.58 -12.47 6.04
C GLN A 752 82.37 -11.38 5.27
N SER A 753 82.51 -10.15 5.75
CA SER A 753 82.42 -9.66 7.14
C SER A 753 81.87 -8.23 7.30
N LEU A 754 81.33 -7.96 8.49
CA LEU A 754 81.11 -6.64 9.11
C LEU A 754 82.47 -6.05 9.59
N PRO A 755 82.64 -4.72 9.79
CA PRO A 755 81.93 -3.98 10.85
C PRO A 755 81.49 -2.54 10.53
N SER A 756 80.91 -1.91 11.57
CA SER A 756 80.12 -0.67 11.57
C SER A 756 80.96 0.63 11.80
N PRO A 757 80.42 1.72 12.38
CA PRO A 757 80.17 3.05 11.78
C PRO A 757 81.27 4.08 12.22
N PRO A 758 81.17 5.46 12.15
CA PRO A 758 79.97 6.31 12.00
C PRO A 758 80.14 7.70 11.28
N GLN A 759 79.15 8.59 11.53
CA GLN A 759 79.19 10.07 11.50
C GLN A 759 79.14 10.85 10.16
N SER A 760 77.90 11.16 9.75
CA SER A 760 77.34 12.52 9.56
C SER A 760 78.06 13.63 8.76
N LEU A 761 77.43 14.02 7.63
CA LEU A 761 77.24 15.39 7.10
C LEU A 761 78.48 16.19 6.61
N PRO A 762 78.33 17.29 5.82
CA PRO A 762 77.10 17.97 5.36
C PRO A 762 76.93 18.10 3.82
N ASP A 763 75.90 18.83 3.39
CA ASP A 763 75.58 19.20 2.00
C ASP A 763 76.62 20.12 1.31
N ALA A 764 76.70 20.06 -0.03
CA ALA A 764 76.87 21.24 -0.89
C ALA A 764 76.64 20.98 -2.41
N SER A 765 75.56 21.56 -2.95
CA SER A 765 75.47 22.32 -4.22
C SER A 765 76.08 21.84 -5.58
N GLN A 766 75.21 21.92 -6.61
CA GLN A 766 75.43 22.51 -7.96
C GLN A 766 75.87 21.67 -9.19
N SER A 767 75.35 22.13 -10.34
CA SER A 767 75.24 21.57 -11.70
C SER A 767 76.17 22.30 -12.71
N PRO A 768 76.11 22.12 -14.06
CA PRO A 768 75.31 21.20 -14.91
C PRO A 768 76.23 20.17 -15.65
N PRO A 769 76.61 20.18 -16.97
CA PRO A 769 76.28 21.01 -18.15
C PRO A 769 75.69 20.24 -19.38
N GLU A 770 75.36 21.02 -20.42
CA GLU A 770 75.40 20.69 -21.87
C GLU A 770 74.36 19.76 -22.60
N SER A 771 74.18 20.10 -23.89
CA SER A 771 73.30 19.58 -24.96
C SER A 771 73.87 20.14 -26.30
N PRO A 772 73.30 19.98 -27.53
CA PRO A 772 72.15 19.21 -28.06
C PRO A 772 72.67 18.30 -29.24
N PRO A 773 72.11 18.18 -30.47
CA PRO A 773 70.74 18.31 -31.04
C PRO A 773 70.27 17.12 -31.94
N TYR A 774 69.02 17.15 -32.45
CA TYR A 774 68.65 17.07 -33.89
C TYR A 774 67.11 17.16 -34.11
N LEU A 775 66.67 17.56 -35.32
CA LEU A 775 65.29 17.85 -35.77
C LEU A 775 65.23 17.83 -37.34
N PRO A 776 64.07 17.97 -38.02
CA PRO A 776 62.68 17.60 -37.67
C PRO A 776 62.24 16.46 -38.64
N PRO A 777 61.39 16.56 -39.71
CA PRO A 777 60.12 17.28 -40.01
C PRO A 777 58.86 16.37 -39.86
N GLY A 778 57.60 16.81 -40.08
CA GLY A 778 57.05 18.16 -40.27
C GLY A 778 55.59 18.16 -40.79
N THR A 779 54.94 19.33 -40.80
CA THR A 779 53.66 19.72 -41.50
C THR A 779 52.34 18.99 -41.14
N SER A 780 51.11 19.56 -41.14
CA SER A 780 50.53 20.94 -40.99
C SER A 780 48.99 20.85 -41.20
N GLY A 781 48.07 21.68 -40.68
CA GLY A 781 48.13 22.79 -39.69
C GLY A 781 47.11 23.91 -39.99
N GLN A 782 46.52 24.55 -38.94
CA GLN A 782 45.80 25.87 -38.96
C GLN A 782 44.41 25.96 -39.68
N ALA A 783 43.50 26.93 -39.46
CA ALA A 783 43.26 27.97 -38.42
C ALA A 783 41.80 28.57 -38.56
N VAL A 784 41.05 28.89 -37.48
CA VAL A 784 40.77 30.21 -36.81
C VAL A 784 39.71 31.14 -37.46
N ASP A 785 38.64 31.45 -36.69
CA ASP A 785 38.05 32.77 -36.33
C ASP A 785 36.75 32.51 -35.52
N GLN A 786 36.37 33.13 -34.39
CA GLN A 786 36.43 34.49 -33.80
C GLN A 786 35.30 35.48 -34.20
N SER A 787 34.45 35.81 -33.23
CA SER A 787 33.90 37.17 -32.97
C SER A 787 33.15 37.18 -31.62
N ASP A 788 33.21 38.32 -30.91
CA ASP A 788 32.78 38.50 -29.51
C ASP A 788 31.68 39.57 -29.33
N THR A 789 31.27 39.78 -28.07
CA THR A 789 30.75 41.04 -27.45
C THR A 789 29.24 41.22 -27.14
N SER A 790 28.91 40.93 -25.87
CA SER A 790 28.23 41.79 -24.87
C SER A 790 26.87 42.47 -25.15
N HIS A 791 25.84 42.09 -24.35
CA HIS A 791 25.29 42.82 -23.18
C HIS A 791 23.99 42.12 -22.71
N CYS A 792 23.34 42.38 -21.56
CA CYS A 792 23.68 42.70 -20.16
C CYS A 792 22.35 43.17 -19.49
N CYS A 793 21.91 42.48 -18.42
CA CYS A 793 20.89 42.88 -17.42
C CYS A 793 19.59 43.63 -17.80
N GLN A 794 18.42 43.08 -17.44
CA GLN A 794 17.47 43.78 -16.55
C GLN A 794 16.36 42.86 -15.96
N CYS A 795 15.68 43.34 -14.91
CA CYS A 795 14.52 42.71 -14.27
C CYS A 795 13.35 43.71 -14.15
N CYS A 796 12.12 43.28 -14.47
CA CYS A 796 10.81 43.79 -14.00
C CYS A 796 9.72 42.79 -14.50
N VAL A 797 8.71 42.33 -13.76
CA VAL A 797 7.67 42.95 -12.89
C VAL A 797 6.37 43.24 -13.65
N ILE A 798 5.29 42.57 -13.21
CA ILE A 798 3.84 42.76 -13.52
C ILE A 798 3.38 42.49 -14.97
N SER A 799 2.58 41.44 -15.13
CA SER A 799 1.19 41.49 -15.65
C SER A 799 0.45 40.23 -15.19
#